data_AF-A0A7M3YWB1-F1
#
_entry.id   AF-A0A7M3YWB1-F1
#
_cell.length_a   1.000
_cell.length_b   1.000
_cell.length_c   1.000
_cell.angle_alpha   90.00
_cell.angle_beta   90.00
_cell.angle_gamma   90.00
#
_symmetry.space_group_name_H-M   'P 1'
#
loop_
_entity.id
_entity.type
_entity.pdbx_description
1 polymer ?
#
loop_
_entity_poly.entity_id
_entity_poly.type
_entity_poly.pdbx_seq_one_letter_code
_entity_poly.pdbx_strand_id
1 'polypeptide(L)'
;MFDTVAMSRLTVAAPVGRMADVLRTCTELGCVHIESYTNFEEGVNVGQASASDEANHVSSLLAKVRAAISAFKPVNTEGPVPLRRVKELLEGSFSEELQTGLDLLDTHRDSEAELEVLDEQIHLLRRLAPLNMDLDLLAGSDRVEVYVSETKKASKARSMFGSLAQKVELAWAPGIVAVACLPSEGAEVQMAMGELGGKPVQIPTMSGSADEALKQLLAKRSEVEGTMFSASEDAQRWARNNGRNILAIHEYLTKEDEIHTAPTQLAVSGQAFALDAWVPSSKTNAVKSALKDMASHVEVEAFVNDHHHDDHDEHHHEPTPPVALENDAVSRPFELMVGLVGRPTYGTFDPTFFLMLTFPMIYGLILGDFGYGFIIFLLGLWLGTKSFAADPVAKNGITILKWMGVWCMIWGFLFAEGFGFVWDNTGQMGDASPLAGIYAWTYDNITFPAFITDTLNMSYTKIPFHRATSSLNEYVLLSVYLGVAHLMFGFILGFINVARAHGIVAAFFEKGSWIIILAAGTLHIYGFLTTDQGVFDATPYAIATLVGVVCLIIGLAVFEKFGLAGGLIMGPIETFGLLANTLSYLRVMGVGVAGVKIAEVSITMGWDLMWSGGGVVSIVLGLVLFLFIQAFALALGLLSPSIHAARLHFVEWMGKFYDGSGRVFTPIGGRTLHTEGQS
;
A
#
# COMPACT_ATOMS: atom_id res chain seq x y z
N MET A 1 15.18 20.61 6.90
CA MET A 1 13.87 20.09 7.34
C MET A 1 12.78 20.35 6.30
N PHE A 2 12.63 21.59 5.80
CA PHE A 2 11.57 21.91 4.84
C PHE A 2 11.99 21.84 3.36
N ASP A 3 13.29 21.72 3.10
CA ASP A 3 13.86 21.61 1.75
C ASP A 3 14.53 20.24 1.59
N THR A 4 14.65 19.78 0.35
CA THR A 4 15.42 18.58 -0.01
C THR A 4 16.88 18.70 0.44
N VAL A 5 17.51 17.58 0.81
CA VAL A 5 18.92 17.56 1.20
C VAL A 5 19.79 18.05 0.04
N ALA A 6 20.69 18.99 0.31
CA ALA A 6 21.62 19.48 -0.69
C ALA A 6 22.60 18.37 -1.12
N MET A 7 22.79 18.21 -2.43
CA MET A 7 23.64 17.21 -3.04
C MET A 7 24.88 17.84 -3.68
N SER A 8 25.96 17.08 -3.69
CA SER A 8 27.21 17.37 -4.39
C SER A 8 27.52 16.23 -5.36
N ARG A 9 28.05 16.56 -6.54
CA ARG A 9 28.52 15.58 -7.52
C ARG A 9 29.92 15.14 -7.11
N LEU A 10 30.12 13.83 -7.03
CA LEU A 10 31.36 13.15 -6.69
C LEU A 10 31.88 12.46 -7.95
N THR A 11 33.07 12.85 -8.39
CA THR A 11 33.79 12.19 -9.49
C THR A 11 35.05 11.55 -8.94
N VAL A 12 35.23 10.25 -9.21
CA VAL A 12 36.36 9.46 -8.70
C VAL A 12 36.99 8.72 -9.86
N ALA A 13 38.31 8.83 -10.03
CA ALA A 13 39.06 8.02 -10.97
C ALA A 13 40.16 7.24 -10.25
N ALA A 14 40.23 5.93 -10.50
CA ALA A 14 41.19 5.03 -9.87
C ALA A 14 41.56 3.84 -10.78
N PRO A 15 42.67 3.12 -10.50
CA PRO A 15 43.03 1.92 -11.24
C PRO A 15 42.00 0.80 -11.09
N VAL A 16 41.76 0.01 -12.15
CA VAL A 16 40.76 -1.10 -12.14
C VAL A 16 40.99 -2.09 -11.00
N GLY A 17 42.26 -2.36 -10.64
CA GLY A 17 42.60 -3.26 -9.53
C GLY A 17 42.13 -2.80 -8.15
N ARG A 18 41.75 -1.53 -7.96
CA ARG A 18 41.21 -0.97 -6.71
C ARG A 18 39.69 -0.72 -6.75
N MET A 19 39.02 -1.12 -7.83
CA MET A 19 37.59 -0.86 -8.03
C MET A 19 36.73 -1.46 -6.91
N ALA A 20 37.01 -2.71 -6.51
CA ALA A 20 36.28 -3.36 -5.43
C ALA A 20 36.46 -2.64 -4.08
N ASP A 21 37.67 -2.17 -3.76
CA ASP A 21 37.96 -1.47 -2.52
C ASP A 21 37.24 -0.11 -2.44
N VAL A 22 37.23 0.63 -3.56
CA VAL A 22 36.50 1.90 -3.67
C VAL A 22 35.00 1.68 -3.52
N LEU A 23 34.43 0.69 -4.21
CA LEU A 23 33.01 0.36 -4.10
C LEU A 23 32.63 -0.09 -2.69
N ARG A 24 33.44 -0.95 -2.04
CA ARG A 24 33.24 -1.35 -0.63
C ARG A 24 33.24 -0.14 0.30
N THR A 25 34.19 0.78 0.13
CA THR A 25 34.26 2.01 0.94
C THR A 25 33.03 2.90 0.72
N CYS A 26 32.56 3.04 -0.51
CA CYS A 26 31.32 3.78 -0.82
C CYS A 26 30.09 3.15 -0.16
N THR A 27 30.00 1.82 -0.16
CA THR A 27 28.94 1.05 0.50
C THR A 27 29.00 1.18 2.03
N GLU A 28 30.19 1.20 2.62
CA GLU A 28 30.38 1.41 4.06
C GLU A 28 29.97 2.82 4.51
N LEU A 29 30.20 3.83 3.66
CA LEU A 29 29.79 5.21 3.93
C LEU A 29 28.25 5.41 3.83
N GLY A 30 27.55 4.54 3.10
CA GLY A 30 26.08 4.52 2.99
C GLY A 30 25.45 5.83 2.48
N CYS A 31 26.21 6.66 1.78
CA CYS A 31 25.79 8.00 1.34
C CYS A 31 26.22 8.33 -0.09
N VAL A 32 26.58 7.33 -0.89
CA VAL A 32 27.00 7.49 -2.28
C VAL A 32 25.95 6.86 -3.19
N HIS A 33 25.36 7.64 -4.10
CA HIS A 33 24.44 7.17 -5.13
C HIS A 33 25.14 7.19 -6.49
N ILE A 34 25.29 6.05 -7.15
CA ILE A 34 26.01 5.95 -8.42
C ILE A 34 25.11 6.41 -9.58
N GLU A 35 25.61 7.31 -10.43
CA GLU A 35 24.97 7.63 -11.70
C GLU A 35 25.43 6.61 -12.76
N SER A 36 24.48 6.02 -13.49
CA SER A 36 24.80 5.01 -14.50
C SER A 36 25.47 5.66 -15.71
N TYR A 37 26.63 5.14 -16.10
CA TYR A 37 27.32 5.58 -17.30
C TYR A 37 26.60 5.11 -18.58
N THR A 38 26.14 6.06 -19.40
CA THR A 38 25.39 5.79 -20.63
C THR A 38 26.12 6.17 -21.92
N ASN A 39 27.22 6.92 -21.81
CA ASN A 39 27.95 7.42 -22.97
C ASN A 39 28.93 6.34 -23.42
N PHE A 40 29.01 6.03 -24.71
CA PHE A 40 29.99 5.06 -25.22
C PHE A 40 31.03 5.82 -26.03
N GLU A 41 32.23 5.94 -25.49
CA GLU A 41 33.37 6.58 -26.15
C GLU A 41 34.40 5.54 -26.59
N GLU A 42 35.17 5.86 -27.62
CA GLU A 42 36.16 4.94 -28.16
C GLU A 42 37.25 4.62 -27.11
N GLY A 43 37.28 3.38 -26.62
CA GLY A 43 38.21 2.92 -25.58
C GLY A 43 37.69 3.01 -24.13
N VAL A 44 36.48 3.54 -23.92
CA VAL A 44 35.79 3.55 -22.62
C VAL A 44 34.47 2.79 -22.76
N ASN A 45 34.36 1.67 -22.03
CA ASN A 45 33.17 0.84 -22.04
C ASN A 45 32.55 0.78 -20.65
N VAL A 46 31.31 0.33 -20.58
CA VAL A 46 30.68 -0.06 -19.32
C VAL A 46 31.43 -1.26 -18.74
N GLY A 47 31.68 -1.24 -17.42
CA GLY A 47 32.31 -2.36 -16.73
C GLY A 47 31.47 -3.65 -16.80
N GLN A 48 32.11 -4.78 -16.48
CA GLN A 48 31.42 -6.07 -16.38
C GLN A 48 31.23 -6.45 -14.92
N ALA A 49 30.12 -7.12 -14.63
CA ALA A 49 29.91 -7.71 -13.31
C ALA A 49 31.09 -8.64 -12.98
N SER A 50 31.47 -8.66 -11.71
CA SER A 50 32.58 -9.50 -11.26
C SER A 50 32.25 -10.97 -11.53
N ALA A 51 33.01 -11.64 -12.38
CA ALA A 51 32.84 -13.05 -12.70
C ALA A 51 33.63 -13.99 -11.76
N SER A 52 34.03 -13.52 -10.58
CA SER A 52 34.77 -14.36 -9.63
C SER A 52 33.89 -15.47 -9.07
N ASP A 53 34.51 -16.57 -8.65
CA ASP A 53 33.81 -17.67 -7.96
C ASP A 53 33.06 -17.18 -6.71
N GLU A 54 33.62 -16.19 -6.02
CA GLU A 54 33.02 -15.50 -4.88
C GLU A 54 31.73 -14.77 -5.26
N ALA A 55 31.71 -14.01 -6.36
CA ALA A 55 30.52 -13.29 -6.80
C ALA A 55 29.40 -14.26 -7.19
N ASN A 56 29.75 -15.32 -7.93
CA ASN A 56 28.80 -16.38 -8.28
C ASN A 56 28.22 -17.08 -7.02
N HIS A 57 29.08 -17.33 -6.02
CA HIS A 57 28.64 -17.90 -4.76
C HIS A 57 27.67 -16.96 -4.02
N VAL A 58 27.99 -15.67 -3.89
CA VAL A 58 27.14 -14.65 -3.25
C VAL A 58 25.78 -14.56 -3.94
N SER A 59 25.73 -14.42 -5.28
CA SER A 59 24.47 -14.33 -6.02
C SER A 59 23.63 -15.61 -5.88
N SER A 60 24.27 -16.79 -5.89
CA SER A 60 23.56 -18.07 -5.70
C SER A 60 22.97 -18.21 -4.29
N LEU A 61 23.73 -17.82 -3.26
CA LEU A 61 23.29 -17.87 -1.87
C LEU A 61 22.19 -16.84 -1.62
N LEU A 62 22.32 -15.63 -2.18
CA LEU A 62 21.31 -14.60 -2.12
C LEU A 62 19.98 -15.06 -2.75
N ALA A 63 20.04 -15.79 -3.87
CA ALA A 63 18.84 -16.37 -4.50
C ALA A 63 18.14 -17.37 -3.55
N LYS A 64 18.90 -18.25 -2.89
CA LYS A 64 18.35 -19.19 -1.89
C LYS A 64 17.75 -18.46 -0.68
N VAL A 65 18.43 -17.42 -0.18
CA VAL A 65 17.95 -16.61 0.94
C VAL A 65 16.66 -15.85 0.55
N ARG A 66 16.58 -15.29 -0.66
CA ARG A 66 15.35 -14.65 -1.18
C ARG A 66 14.21 -15.65 -1.31
N ALA A 67 14.48 -16.87 -1.77
CA ALA A 67 13.48 -17.94 -1.81
C ALA A 67 12.95 -18.27 -0.40
N ALA A 68 13.84 -18.43 0.58
CA ALA A 68 13.47 -18.66 1.98
C ALA A 68 12.68 -17.49 2.57
N ILE A 69 13.07 -16.24 2.30
CA ILE A 69 12.31 -15.06 2.76
C ILE A 69 10.92 -15.02 2.13
N SER A 70 10.80 -15.31 0.84
CA SER A 70 9.50 -15.35 0.16
C SER A 70 8.59 -16.44 0.71
N ALA A 71 9.15 -17.60 1.05
CA ALA A 71 8.42 -18.74 1.59
C ALA A 71 8.00 -18.51 3.06
N PHE A 72 8.95 -18.14 3.92
CA PHE A 72 8.73 -18.05 5.37
C PHE A 72 8.20 -16.70 5.84
N LYS A 73 8.39 -15.62 5.05
CA LYS A 73 8.11 -14.23 5.41
C LYS A 73 8.61 -13.91 6.84
N PRO A 74 9.90 -14.17 7.14
CA PRO A 74 10.43 -13.96 8.47
C PRO A 74 10.38 -12.48 8.82
N VAL A 75 10.28 -12.18 10.12
CA VAL A 75 10.27 -10.81 10.60
C VAL A 75 11.25 -10.65 11.75
N ASN A 76 12.01 -9.56 11.75
CA ASN A 76 13.01 -9.29 12.78
C ASN A 76 12.37 -8.61 14.00
N THR A 77 12.07 -9.39 15.05
CA THR A 77 11.50 -8.87 16.31
C THR A 77 12.55 -8.59 17.39
N GLU A 78 13.79 -9.08 17.24
CA GLU A 78 14.84 -9.05 18.28
C GLU A 78 15.89 -7.96 18.05
N GLY A 79 15.76 -7.20 16.96
CA GLY A 79 16.67 -6.09 16.63
C GLY A 79 17.85 -6.50 15.74
N PRO A 80 18.74 -5.55 15.44
CA PRO A 80 19.82 -5.73 14.48
C PRO A 80 20.88 -6.72 14.98
N VAL A 81 21.60 -7.38 14.06
CA VAL A 81 22.65 -8.37 14.34
C VAL A 81 24.03 -7.77 14.04
N PRO A 82 25.04 -7.91 14.92
CA PRO A 82 26.40 -7.46 14.65
C PRO A 82 26.98 -8.04 13.35
N LEU A 83 27.61 -7.19 12.52
CA LEU A 83 28.28 -7.61 11.27
C LEU A 83 29.26 -8.78 11.46
N ARG A 84 30.00 -8.79 12.57
CA ARG A 84 30.90 -9.90 12.92
C ARG A 84 30.15 -11.24 13.00
N ARG A 85 28.98 -11.24 13.62
CA ARG A 85 28.16 -12.45 13.76
C ARG A 85 27.62 -12.92 12.41
N VAL A 86 27.27 -11.99 11.52
CA VAL A 86 26.83 -12.31 10.16
C VAL A 86 27.94 -13.01 9.37
N LYS A 87 29.18 -12.50 9.44
CA LYS A 87 30.34 -13.13 8.80
C LYS A 87 30.63 -14.51 9.37
N GLU A 88 30.60 -14.67 10.70
CA GLU A 88 30.77 -15.96 11.36
C GLU A 88 29.70 -17.00 10.94
N LEU A 89 28.46 -16.56 10.71
CA LEU A 89 27.39 -17.44 10.24
C LEU A 89 27.61 -17.87 8.78
N LEU A 90 28.05 -16.96 7.91
CA LEU A 90 28.32 -17.24 6.49
C LEU A 90 29.51 -18.19 6.29
N GLU A 91 30.54 -18.10 7.14
CA GLU A 91 31.68 -19.02 7.12
C GLU A 91 31.37 -20.37 7.78
N GLY A 92 30.27 -20.46 8.54
CA GLY A 92 29.87 -21.63 9.32
C GLY A 92 28.74 -22.46 8.67
N SER A 93 27.82 -22.95 9.51
CA SER A 93 26.74 -23.88 9.14
C SER A 93 25.53 -23.26 8.45
N PHE A 94 25.54 -21.95 8.15
CA PHE A 94 24.33 -21.28 7.66
C PHE A 94 23.80 -21.86 6.34
N SER A 95 24.68 -22.24 5.40
CA SER A 95 24.23 -22.84 4.13
C SER A 95 23.51 -24.18 4.35
N GLU A 96 23.93 -24.97 5.35
CA GLU A 96 23.29 -26.24 5.70
C GLU A 96 21.98 -26.00 6.44
N GLU A 97 21.96 -25.04 7.36
CA GLU A 97 20.75 -24.64 8.08
C GLU A 97 19.67 -24.10 7.14
N LEU A 98 20.06 -23.25 6.16
CA LEU A 98 19.18 -22.72 5.13
C LEU A 98 18.61 -23.83 4.25
N GLN A 99 19.45 -24.78 3.84
CA GLN A 99 19.02 -25.92 3.04
C GLN A 99 18.02 -26.78 3.83
N THR A 100 18.30 -27.05 5.11
CA THR A 100 17.38 -27.79 5.99
C THR A 100 16.00 -27.11 6.07
N GLY A 101 15.96 -25.78 6.18
CA GLY A 101 14.72 -25.02 6.16
C GLY A 101 13.96 -25.16 4.84
N LEU A 102 14.65 -25.06 3.71
CA LEU A 102 14.05 -25.23 2.38
C LEU A 102 13.55 -26.66 2.14
N ASP A 103 14.28 -27.67 2.60
CA ASP A 103 13.90 -29.08 2.46
C ASP A 103 12.62 -29.41 3.25
N LEU A 104 12.39 -28.78 4.40
CA LEU A 104 11.10 -28.88 5.13
C LEU A 104 9.93 -28.31 4.32
N LEU A 105 10.16 -27.23 3.58
CA LEU A 105 9.15 -26.61 2.72
C LEU A 105 8.85 -27.49 1.50
N ASP A 106 9.88 -28.06 0.87
CA ASP A 106 9.71 -29.02 -0.21
C ASP A 106 8.96 -30.27 0.27
N THR A 107 9.29 -30.79 1.46
CA THR A 107 8.56 -31.92 2.09
C THR A 107 7.08 -31.60 2.28
N HIS A 108 6.75 -30.38 2.73
CA HIS A 108 5.37 -29.94 2.85
C HIS A 108 4.66 -29.90 1.49
N ARG A 109 5.28 -29.28 0.49
CA ARG A 109 4.70 -29.16 -0.86
C ARG A 109 4.51 -30.52 -1.53
N ASP A 110 5.47 -31.41 -1.38
CA ASP A 110 5.42 -32.75 -1.95
C ASP A 110 4.35 -33.60 -1.26
N SER A 111 4.19 -33.47 0.07
CA SER A 111 3.10 -34.11 0.83
C SER A 111 1.73 -33.58 0.42
N GLU A 112 1.60 -32.26 0.21
CA GLU A 112 0.35 -31.63 -0.26
C GLU A 112 -0.05 -32.15 -1.66
N ALA A 113 0.91 -32.23 -2.58
CA ALA A 113 0.69 -32.81 -3.91
C ALA A 113 0.31 -34.30 -3.83
N GLU A 114 0.95 -35.07 -2.94
CA GLU A 114 0.58 -36.48 -2.73
C GLU A 114 -0.83 -36.62 -2.14
N LEU A 115 -1.25 -35.73 -1.23
CA LEU A 115 -2.61 -35.71 -0.69
C LEU A 115 -3.65 -35.44 -1.76
N GLU A 116 -3.40 -34.51 -2.70
CA GLU A 116 -4.31 -34.26 -3.82
C GLU A 116 -4.50 -35.52 -4.67
N VAL A 117 -3.42 -36.21 -5.01
CA VAL A 117 -3.47 -37.48 -5.76
C VAL A 117 -4.22 -38.56 -4.98
N LEU A 118 -3.98 -38.69 -3.68
CA LEU A 118 -4.67 -39.65 -2.82
C LEU A 118 -6.17 -39.33 -2.69
N ASP A 119 -6.54 -38.06 -2.56
CA ASP A 119 -7.93 -37.62 -2.46
C ASP A 119 -8.69 -37.87 -3.77
N GLU A 120 -8.06 -37.69 -4.93
CA GLU A 120 -8.63 -38.09 -6.23
C GLU A 120 -8.87 -39.60 -6.29
N GLN A 121 -7.88 -40.42 -5.91
CA GLN A 121 -8.02 -41.88 -5.88
C GLN A 121 -9.10 -42.35 -4.90
N ILE A 122 -9.15 -41.78 -3.70
CA ILE A 122 -10.18 -42.06 -2.69
C ILE A 122 -11.55 -41.67 -3.24
N HIS A 123 -11.66 -40.54 -3.94
CA HIS A 123 -12.92 -40.11 -4.52
C HIS A 123 -13.40 -41.07 -5.63
N LEU A 124 -12.49 -41.57 -6.47
CA LEU A 124 -12.78 -42.60 -7.46
C LEU A 124 -13.22 -43.92 -6.79
N LEU A 125 -12.50 -44.40 -5.77
CA LEU A 125 -12.85 -45.62 -5.06
C LEU A 125 -14.19 -45.52 -4.32
N ARG A 126 -14.50 -44.38 -3.71
CA ARG A 126 -15.82 -44.16 -3.08
C ARG A 126 -16.97 -44.26 -4.08
N ARG A 127 -16.73 -43.91 -5.36
CA ARG A 127 -17.72 -44.09 -6.44
C ARG A 127 -17.86 -45.56 -6.83
N LEU A 128 -16.78 -46.34 -6.77
CA LEU A 128 -16.74 -47.76 -7.13
C LEU A 128 -17.20 -48.69 -5.99
N ALA A 129 -17.02 -48.30 -4.73
CA ALA A 129 -17.32 -49.11 -3.54
C ALA A 129 -18.75 -49.70 -3.51
N PRO A 130 -19.82 -48.99 -3.93
CA PRO A 130 -21.18 -49.54 -3.95
C PRO A 130 -21.37 -50.77 -4.85
N LEU A 131 -20.47 -51.01 -5.82
CA LEU A 131 -20.52 -52.20 -6.67
C LEU A 131 -20.11 -53.48 -5.91
N ASN A 132 -19.35 -53.36 -4.82
CA ASN A 132 -18.84 -54.48 -4.02
C ASN A 132 -18.17 -55.57 -4.87
N MET A 133 -17.30 -55.16 -5.79
CA MET A 133 -16.54 -56.02 -6.69
C MET A 133 -15.04 -55.77 -6.55
N ASP A 134 -14.24 -56.79 -6.84
CA ASP A 134 -12.79 -56.65 -6.89
C ASP A 134 -12.38 -55.80 -8.10
N LEU A 135 -11.43 -54.90 -7.89
CA LEU A 135 -10.96 -53.95 -8.89
C LEU A 135 -10.30 -54.66 -10.09
N ASP A 136 -9.71 -55.84 -9.87
CA ASP A 136 -9.14 -56.70 -10.92
C ASP A 136 -10.19 -57.19 -11.91
N LEU A 137 -11.43 -57.41 -11.45
CA LEU A 137 -12.54 -57.79 -12.32
C LEU A 137 -13.05 -56.60 -13.15
N LEU A 138 -12.82 -55.37 -12.67
CA LEU A 138 -13.20 -54.15 -13.36
C LEU A 138 -12.15 -53.69 -14.38
N ALA A 139 -10.89 -54.08 -14.23
CA ALA A 139 -9.82 -53.75 -15.17
C ALA A 139 -9.96 -54.44 -16.55
N GLY A 140 -10.77 -55.50 -16.64
CA GLY A 140 -10.95 -56.30 -17.86
C GLY A 140 -9.77 -57.25 -18.13
N SER A 141 -9.90 -58.05 -19.20
CA SER A 141 -8.85 -58.98 -19.67
C SER A 141 -8.80 -58.96 -21.20
N ASP A 142 -7.80 -59.60 -21.81
CA ASP A 142 -7.67 -59.69 -23.28
C ASP A 142 -8.92 -60.25 -24.00
N ARG A 143 -9.83 -60.89 -23.26
CA ARG A 143 -11.06 -61.51 -23.78
C ARG A 143 -12.35 -60.80 -23.36
N VAL A 144 -12.29 -59.89 -22.38
CA VAL A 144 -13.47 -59.24 -21.79
C VAL A 144 -13.16 -57.79 -21.48
N GLU A 145 -13.90 -56.87 -22.10
CA GLU A 145 -13.85 -55.44 -21.79
C GLU A 145 -14.90 -55.08 -20.75
N VAL A 146 -14.54 -54.20 -19.80
CA VAL A 146 -15.45 -53.74 -18.76
C VAL A 146 -15.60 -52.24 -18.84
N TYR A 147 -16.85 -51.79 -18.95
CA TYR A 147 -17.23 -50.39 -19.02
C TYR A 147 -17.94 -49.98 -17.73
N VAL A 148 -17.37 -49.00 -17.02
CA VAL A 148 -17.95 -48.44 -15.79
C VAL A 148 -18.39 -47.00 -16.05
N SER A 149 -19.63 -46.68 -15.71
CA SER A 149 -20.19 -45.34 -15.90
C SER A 149 -21.09 -44.89 -14.76
N GLU A 150 -20.99 -43.60 -14.43
CA GLU A 150 -21.86 -42.95 -13.45
C GLU A 150 -23.17 -42.50 -14.10
N THR A 151 -24.30 -42.89 -13.54
CA THR A 151 -25.62 -42.45 -14.04
C THR A 151 -26.66 -42.35 -12.92
N LYS A 152 -27.43 -41.24 -12.94
CA LYS A 152 -28.61 -41.05 -12.07
C LYS A 152 -29.75 -42.02 -12.41
N LYS A 153 -29.69 -42.70 -13.55
CA LYS A 153 -30.69 -43.66 -14.04
C LYS A 153 -30.22 -45.13 -13.88
N ALA A 154 -29.32 -45.41 -12.94
CA ALA A 154 -28.77 -46.77 -12.72
C ALA A 154 -29.86 -47.84 -12.56
N SER A 155 -31.01 -47.51 -11.94
CA SER A 155 -32.16 -48.42 -11.78
C SER A 155 -32.83 -48.84 -13.10
N LYS A 156 -32.63 -48.10 -14.19
CA LYS A 156 -33.14 -48.41 -15.54
C LYS A 156 -32.14 -49.18 -16.41
N ALA A 157 -30.95 -49.48 -15.88
CA ALA A 157 -29.93 -50.20 -16.64
C ALA A 157 -30.44 -51.56 -17.12
N ARG A 158 -31.14 -52.31 -16.26
CA ARG A 158 -31.67 -53.64 -16.60
C ARG A 158 -32.68 -53.64 -17.76
N SER A 159 -33.48 -52.58 -17.92
CA SER A 159 -34.42 -52.46 -19.04
C SER A 159 -33.75 -52.05 -20.35
N MET A 160 -32.69 -51.24 -20.28
CA MET A 160 -31.96 -50.74 -21.45
C MET A 160 -31.06 -51.81 -22.07
N PHE A 161 -30.41 -52.64 -21.24
CA PHE A 161 -29.60 -53.77 -21.70
C PHE A 161 -30.41 -55.03 -22.02
N GLY A 162 -31.75 -54.94 -22.07
CA GLY A 162 -32.63 -56.10 -22.28
C GLY A 162 -32.37 -56.87 -23.58
N SER A 163 -31.99 -56.18 -24.66
CA SER A 163 -31.62 -56.80 -25.95
C SER A 163 -30.25 -57.49 -25.93
N LEU A 164 -29.36 -57.06 -25.03
CA LEU A 164 -27.99 -57.54 -24.85
C LEU A 164 -27.83 -58.48 -23.65
N ALA A 165 -28.92 -58.77 -22.93
CA ALA A 165 -28.90 -59.47 -21.63
C ALA A 165 -28.33 -60.91 -21.68
N GLN A 166 -28.29 -61.55 -22.85
CA GLN A 166 -27.66 -62.88 -23.02
C GLN A 166 -26.19 -62.82 -23.43
N LYS A 167 -25.65 -61.63 -23.74
CA LYS A 167 -24.30 -61.43 -24.27
C LYS A 167 -23.39 -60.62 -23.33
N VAL A 168 -23.97 -60.04 -22.27
CA VAL A 168 -23.33 -59.03 -21.44
C VAL A 168 -23.68 -59.29 -19.97
N GLU A 169 -22.69 -59.18 -19.09
CA GLU A 169 -22.88 -59.23 -17.64
C GLU A 169 -22.98 -57.81 -17.07
N LEU A 170 -23.99 -57.56 -16.23
CA LEU A 170 -24.31 -56.21 -15.72
C LEU A 170 -24.38 -56.19 -14.20
N ALA A 171 -23.59 -55.30 -13.59
CA ALA A 171 -23.65 -54.94 -12.19
C ALA A 171 -24.09 -53.47 -12.03
N TRP A 172 -24.95 -53.18 -11.06
CA TRP A 172 -25.40 -51.80 -10.81
C TRP A 172 -25.58 -51.55 -9.33
N ALA A 173 -25.31 -50.31 -8.94
CA ALA A 173 -25.56 -49.79 -7.60
C ALA A 173 -26.10 -48.34 -7.72
N PRO A 174 -26.59 -47.72 -6.64
CA PRO A 174 -27.09 -46.35 -6.71
C PRO A 174 -26.03 -45.39 -7.28
N GLY A 175 -26.28 -44.84 -8.47
CA GLY A 175 -25.40 -43.88 -9.14
C GLY A 175 -24.34 -44.47 -10.07
N ILE A 176 -24.14 -45.79 -10.12
CA ILE A 176 -23.07 -46.41 -10.93
C ILE A 176 -23.52 -47.72 -11.60
N VAL A 177 -23.05 -47.96 -12.82
CA VAL A 177 -23.30 -49.17 -13.60
C VAL A 177 -21.98 -49.67 -14.18
N ALA A 178 -21.73 -50.97 -14.05
CA ALA A 178 -20.59 -51.67 -14.64
C ALA A 178 -21.09 -52.76 -15.58
N VAL A 179 -20.50 -52.86 -16.77
CA VAL A 179 -20.94 -53.74 -17.84
C VAL A 179 -19.74 -54.46 -18.43
N ALA A 180 -19.74 -55.80 -18.41
CA ALA A 180 -18.69 -56.63 -18.99
C ALA A 180 -19.16 -57.27 -20.30
N CYS A 181 -18.40 -57.10 -21.38
CA CYS A 181 -18.73 -57.61 -22.70
C CYS A 181 -17.50 -58.15 -23.46
N LEU A 182 -17.75 -58.92 -24.52
CA LEU A 182 -16.71 -59.28 -25.48
C LEU A 182 -16.29 -58.05 -26.30
N PRO A 183 -15.03 -57.94 -26.74
CA PRO A 183 -14.57 -56.82 -27.59
C PRO A 183 -15.42 -56.59 -28.85
N SER A 184 -16.08 -57.64 -29.38
CA SER A 184 -16.98 -57.54 -30.53
C SER A 184 -18.26 -56.72 -30.27
N GLU A 185 -18.69 -56.61 -29.01
CA GLU A 185 -19.95 -55.93 -28.62
C GLU A 185 -19.69 -54.58 -27.93
N GLY A 186 -18.43 -54.13 -27.83
CA GLY A 186 -18.04 -52.91 -27.10
C GLY A 186 -18.73 -51.64 -27.61
N ALA A 187 -18.92 -51.50 -28.92
CA ALA A 187 -19.60 -50.35 -29.53
C ALA A 187 -21.08 -50.24 -29.10
N GLU A 188 -21.80 -51.37 -29.05
CA GLU A 188 -23.21 -51.40 -28.63
C GLU A 188 -23.35 -51.08 -27.13
N VAL A 189 -22.40 -51.56 -26.30
CA VAL A 189 -22.38 -51.27 -24.86
C VAL A 189 -22.10 -49.79 -24.58
N GLN A 190 -21.17 -49.16 -25.29
CA GLN A 190 -20.90 -47.72 -25.15
C GLN A 190 -22.11 -46.87 -25.55
N MET A 191 -22.83 -47.24 -26.62
CA MET A 191 -24.06 -46.55 -27.03
C MET A 191 -25.15 -46.66 -25.96
N ALA A 192 -25.38 -47.85 -25.41
CA ALA A 192 -26.36 -48.08 -24.34
C ALA A 192 -25.98 -47.35 -23.03
N MET A 193 -24.68 -47.24 -22.72
CA MET A 193 -24.18 -46.40 -21.62
C MET A 193 -24.42 -44.90 -21.87
N GLY A 194 -24.24 -44.43 -23.10
CA GLY A 194 -24.54 -43.07 -23.52
C GLY A 194 -26.02 -42.70 -23.36
N GLU A 195 -26.94 -43.61 -23.72
CA GLU A 195 -28.39 -43.40 -23.56
C GLU A 195 -28.83 -43.30 -22.09
N LEU A 196 -28.11 -43.98 -21.19
CA LEU A 196 -28.30 -43.83 -19.73
C LEU A 196 -27.75 -42.50 -19.21
N GLY A 197 -27.13 -41.68 -20.05
CA GLY A 197 -26.41 -40.46 -19.64
C GLY A 197 -25.18 -40.78 -18.80
N GLY A 198 -24.57 -41.94 -19.04
CA GLY A 198 -23.41 -42.44 -18.32
C GLY A 198 -22.17 -41.57 -18.56
N LYS A 199 -21.51 -41.15 -17.49
CA LYS A 199 -20.16 -40.57 -17.57
C LYS A 199 -19.14 -41.66 -17.30
N PRO A 200 -18.17 -41.90 -18.21
CA PRO A 200 -17.17 -42.95 -18.01
C PRO A 200 -16.30 -42.65 -16.79
N VAL A 201 -16.05 -43.68 -15.98
CA VAL A 201 -15.16 -43.61 -14.81
C VAL A 201 -13.89 -44.37 -15.14
N GLN A 202 -12.73 -43.74 -14.97
CA GLN A 202 -11.44 -44.43 -15.11
C GLN A 202 -11.21 -45.35 -13.90
N ILE A 203 -10.74 -46.55 -14.18
CA ILE A 203 -10.56 -47.61 -13.18
C ILE A 203 -9.09 -47.58 -12.75
N PRO A 204 -8.80 -47.37 -11.44
CA PRO A 204 -7.42 -47.35 -10.96
C PRO A 204 -6.80 -48.75 -11.06
N THR A 205 -5.53 -48.83 -11.46
CA THR A 205 -4.75 -50.08 -11.52
C THR A 205 -4.33 -50.52 -10.11
N MET A 206 -5.26 -51.08 -9.35
CA MET A 206 -5.01 -51.62 -8.02
C MET A 206 -5.70 -52.97 -7.86
N SER A 207 -5.07 -53.88 -7.13
CA SER A 207 -5.56 -55.24 -6.89
C SER A 207 -6.34 -55.36 -5.58
N GLY A 208 -7.39 -56.18 -5.55
CA GLY A 208 -8.22 -56.45 -4.38
C GLY A 208 -9.57 -55.71 -4.34
N SER A 209 -10.25 -55.78 -3.19
CA SER A 209 -11.58 -55.17 -3.00
C SER A 209 -11.49 -53.65 -2.85
N ALA A 210 -12.46 -52.94 -3.43
CA ALA A 210 -12.56 -51.48 -3.34
C ALA A 210 -12.56 -50.96 -1.88
N ASP A 211 -13.15 -51.71 -0.94
CA ASP A 211 -13.18 -51.33 0.48
C ASP A 211 -11.83 -51.52 1.19
N GLU A 212 -11.07 -52.55 0.83
CA GLU A 212 -9.73 -52.78 1.38
C GLU A 212 -8.74 -51.75 0.83
N ALA A 213 -8.81 -51.47 -0.47
CA ALA A 213 -8.04 -50.42 -1.12
C ALA A 213 -8.38 -49.04 -0.53
N LEU A 214 -9.66 -48.76 -0.29
CA LEU A 214 -10.10 -47.52 0.35
C LEU A 214 -9.53 -47.38 1.77
N LYS A 215 -9.51 -48.45 2.57
CA LYS A 215 -8.90 -48.44 3.90
C LYS A 215 -7.39 -48.17 3.84
N GLN A 216 -6.68 -48.78 2.88
CA GLN A 216 -5.25 -48.56 2.69
C GLN A 216 -4.95 -47.11 2.28
N LEU A 217 -5.70 -46.56 1.32
CA LEU A 217 -5.53 -45.17 0.90
C LEU A 217 -5.89 -44.18 2.01
N LEU A 218 -6.94 -44.44 2.80
CA LEU A 218 -7.28 -43.60 3.96
C LEU A 218 -6.19 -43.64 5.04
N ALA A 219 -5.59 -44.79 5.29
CA ALA A 219 -4.46 -44.91 6.22
C ALA A 219 -3.24 -44.15 5.71
N LYS A 220 -2.90 -44.31 4.42
CA LYS A 220 -1.79 -43.58 3.78
C LYS A 220 -2.03 -42.07 3.77
N ARG A 221 -3.26 -41.64 3.46
CA ARG A 221 -3.66 -40.23 3.53
C ARG A 221 -3.46 -39.67 4.93
N SER A 222 -3.87 -40.41 5.97
CA SER A 222 -3.67 -39.97 7.36
C SER A 222 -2.19 -39.89 7.74
N GLU A 223 -1.35 -40.77 7.21
CA GLU A 223 0.11 -40.74 7.41
C GLU A 223 0.73 -39.51 6.75
N VAL A 224 0.44 -39.27 5.46
CA VAL A 224 0.94 -38.12 4.69
C VAL A 224 0.41 -36.79 5.25
N GLU A 225 -0.83 -36.77 5.74
CA GLU A 225 -1.38 -35.59 6.44
C GLU A 225 -0.62 -35.29 7.74
N GLY A 226 -0.19 -36.33 8.46
CA GLY A 226 0.68 -36.20 9.63
C GLY A 226 2.09 -35.68 9.29
N THR A 227 2.69 -36.16 8.19
CA THR A 227 4.00 -35.68 7.73
C THR A 227 3.91 -34.23 7.25
N MET A 228 2.86 -33.86 6.52
CA MET A 228 2.62 -32.48 6.10
C MET A 228 2.49 -31.54 7.30
N PHE A 229 1.70 -31.92 8.31
CA PHE A 229 1.50 -31.09 9.51
C PHE A 229 2.79 -30.93 10.31
N SER A 230 3.53 -32.02 10.55
CA SER A 230 4.80 -31.97 11.27
C SER A 230 5.87 -31.17 10.52
N ALA A 231 6.00 -31.37 9.20
CA ALA A 231 6.89 -30.57 8.36
C ALA A 231 6.52 -29.07 8.41
N SER A 232 5.23 -28.72 8.36
CA SER A 232 4.75 -27.34 8.50
C SER A 232 5.12 -26.73 9.86
N GLU A 233 4.94 -27.49 10.94
CA GLU A 233 5.25 -27.03 12.29
C GLU A 233 6.76 -26.81 12.48
N ASP A 234 7.57 -27.77 12.02
CA ASP A 234 9.04 -27.69 12.10
C ASP A 234 9.58 -26.57 11.22
N ALA A 235 9.02 -26.38 10.02
CA ALA A 235 9.30 -25.26 9.14
C ALA A 235 9.02 -23.90 9.82
N GLN A 236 7.88 -23.76 10.51
CA GLN A 236 7.55 -22.56 11.27
C GLN A 236 8.47 -22.34 12.48
N ARG A 237 8.85 -23.42 13.19
CA ARG A 237 9.81 -23.34 14.31
C ARG A 237 11.18 -22.90 13.82
N TRP A 238 11.65 -23.49 12.72
CA TRP A 238 12.90 -23.10 12.07
C TRP A 238 12.89 -21.63 11.65
N ALA A 239 11.81 -21.17 11.00
CA ALA A 239 11.65 -19.79 10.60
C ALA A 239 11.65 -18.80 11.77
N ARG A 240 11.07 -19.17 12.92
CA ARG A 240 11.10 -18.34 14.14
C ARG A 240 12.50 -18.24 14.73
N ASN A 241 13.24 -19.35 14.78
CA ASN A 241 14.58 -19.38 15.37
C ASN A 241 15.62 -18.70 14.48
N ASN A 242 15.49 -18.83 13.16
CA ASN A 242 16.50 -18.36 12.20
C ASN A 242 16.10 -17.08 11.45
N GLY A 243 14.85 -16.61 11.59
CA GLY A 243 14.32 -15.49 10.82
C GLY A 243 15.13 -14.20 10.93
N ARG A 244 15.61 -13.87 12.14
CA ARG A 244 16.49 -12.72 12.38
C ARG A 244 17.79 -12.82 11.59
N ASN A 245 18.44 -13.99 11.65
CA ASN A 245 19.72 -14.23 10.99
C ASN A 245 19.58 -14.21 9.47
N ILE A 246 18.50 -14.81 8.93
CA ILE A 246 18.21 -14.82 7.49
C ILE A 246 18.04 -13.40 6.96
N LEU A 247 17.32 -12.53 7.69
CA LEU A 247 17.14 -11.13 7.29
C LEU A 247 18.44 -10.31 7.35
N ALA A 248 19.26 -10.53 8.38
CA ALA A 248 20.58 -9.89 8.50
C ALA A 248 21.54 -10.34 7.39
N ILE A 249 21.55 -11.65 7.08
CA ILE A 249 22.35 -12.22 5.99
C ILE A 249 21.85 -11.75 4.63
N HIS A 250 20.53 -11.67 4.42
CA HIS A 250 19.96 -11.10 3.20
C HIS A 250 20.44 -9.68 2.94
N GLU A 251 20.42 -8.83 3.97
CA GLU A 251 20.91 -7.45 3.88
C GLU A 251 22.40 -7.42 3.53
N TYR A 252 23.23 -8.23 4.19
CA TYR A 252 24.66 -8.33 3.91
C TYR A 252 24.95 -8.83 2.49
N LEU A 253 24.31 -9.94 2.08
CA LEU A 253 24.50 -10.53 0.75
C LEU A 253 23.99 -9.61 -0.35
N THR A 254 22.91 -8.86 -0.12
CA THR A 254 22.42 -7.86 -1.09
C THR A 254 23.45 -6.76 -1.29
N LYS A 255 24.12 -6.30 -0.22
CA LYS A 255 25.22 -5.31 -0.33
C LYS A 255 26.42 -5.86 -1.10
N GLU A 256 26.83 -7.08 -0.81
CA GLU A 256 27.95 -7.72 -1.50
C GLU A 256 27.63 -7.96 -2.99
N ASP A 257 26.43 -8.43 -3.31
CA ASP A 257 25.94 -8.60 -4.69
C ASP A 257 25.89 -7.25 -5.43
N GLU A 258 25.46 -6.18 -4.77
CA GLU A 258 25.47 -4.82 -5.32
C GLU A 258 26.90 -4.33 -5.61
N ILE A 259 27.88 -4.64 -4.74
CA ILE A 259 29.31 -4.33 -4.99
C ILE A 259 29.83 -5.07 -6.23
N HIS A 260 29.45 -6.34 -6.42
CA HIS A 260 29.89 -7.15 -7.56
C HIS A 260 29.23 -6.76 -8.88
N THR A 261 28.01 -6.21 -8.83
CA THR A 261 27.24 -5.78 -9.99
C THR A 261 27.42 -4.30 -10.34
N ALA A 262 27.75 -3.45 -9.37
CA ALA A 262 28.00 -2.01 -9.54
C ALA A 262 29.00 -1.63 -10.66
N PRO A 263 30.05 -2.44 -10.99
CA PRO A 263 30.91 -2.16 -12.14
C PRO A 263 30.15 -1.97 -13.47
N THR A 264 28.96 -2.57 -13.61
CA THR A 264 28.09 -2.40 -14.79
C THR A 264 27.45 -1.00 -14.91
N GLN A 265 27.66 -0.12 -13.92
CA GLN A 265 27.23 1.27 -13.94
C GLN A 265 28.40 2.24 -14.14
N LEU A 266 29.64 1.74 -14.11
CA LEU A 266 30.86 2.55 -14.14
C LEU A 266 31.45 2.65 -15.55
N ALA A 267 32.16 3.75 -15.80
CA ALA A 267 33.00 3.90 -16.98
C ALA A 267 34.34 3.19 -16.74
N VAL A 268 34.68 2.20 -17.57
CA VAL A 268 35.89 1.39 -17.44
C VAL A 268 36.70 1.45 -18.72
N SER A 269 37.98 1.77 -18.57
CA SER A 269 39.01 1.68 -19.61
C SER A 269 39.93 0.48 -19.35
N GLY A 270 40.93 0.26 -20.21
CA GLY A 270 41.87 -0.86 -20.05
C GLY A 270 42.70 -0.85 -18.76
N GLN A 271 42.87 0.30 -18.08
CA GLN A 271 43.69 0.40 -16.86
C GLN A 271 43.08 1.22 -15.72
N ALA A 272 42.08 2.07 -16.00
CA ALA A 272 41.41 2.90 -15.01
C ALA A 272 39.89 2.83 -15.13
N PHE A 273 39.19 3.09 -14.04
CA PHE A 273 37.75 3.30 -14.03
C PHE A 273 37.44 4.70 -13.51
N ALA A 274 36.28 5.22 -13.92
CA ALA A 274 35.68 6.44 -13.41
C ALA A 274 34.30 6.14 -12.83
N LEU A 275 34.04 6.72 -11.67
CA LEU A 275 32.78 6.66 -10.93
C LEU A 275 32.21 8.09 -10.88
N ASP A 276 30.98 8.24 -11.37
CA ASP A 276 30.18 9.45 -11.21
C ASP A 276 29.06 9.15 -10.21
N ALA A 277 28.91 9.99 -9.20
CA ALA A 277 28.00 9.72 -8.10
C ALA A 277 27.49 11.01 -7.44
N TRP A 278 26.42 10.88 -6.67
CA TRP A 278 25.83 11.93 -5.85
C TRP A 278 26.04 11.63 -4.37
N VAL A 279 26.44 12.65 -3.61
CA VAL A 279 26.61 12.58 -2.15
C VAL A 279 25.92 13.75 -1.46
N PRO A 280 25.33 13.58 -0.26
CA PRO A 280 24.87 14.71 0.53
C PRO A 280 26.00 15.68 0.84
N SER A 281 25.79 16.98 0.61
CA SER A 281 26.80 18.03 0.80
C SER A 281 27.33 18.10 2.25
N SER A 282 26.55 17.60 3.22
CA SER A 282 26.96 17.50 4.63
C SER A 282 28.04 16.41 4.87
N LYS A 283 28.10 15.37 4.03
CA LYS A 283 29.01 14.23 4.16
C LYS A 283 30.22 14.28 3.23
N THR A 284 30.36 15.33 2.41
CA THR A 284 31.45 15.51 1.44
C THR A 284 32.86 15.33 2.04
N ASN A 285 33.12 15.91 3.21
CA ASN A 285 34.45 15.80 3.83
C ASN A 285 34.80 14.37 4.24
N ALA A 286 33.83 13.62 4.76
CA ALA A 286 34.02 12.23 5.15
C ALA A 286 34.34 11.37 3.92
N VAL A 287 33.54 11.51 2.85
CA VAL A 287 33.74 10.80 1.57
C VAL A 287 35.11 11.11 0.98
N LYS A 288 35.47 12.40 0.89
CA LYS A 288 36.77 12.83 0.34
C LYS A 288 37.94 12.27 1.15
N SER A 289 37.84 12.25 2.47
CA SER A 289 38.90 11.70 3.34
C SER A 289 39.07 10.19 3.17
N ALA A 290 37.97 9.45 3.02
CA ALA A 290 37.99 7.99 2.87
C ALA A 290 38.56 7.55 1.51
N LEU A 291 38.26 8.28 0.43
CA LEU A 291 38.65 7.90 -0.93
C LEU A 291 40.05 8.41 -1.35
N LYS A 292 40.62 9.38 -0.64
CA LYS A 292 41.89 10.04 -1.00
C LYS A 292 43.08 9.08 -1.12
N ASP A 293 43.14 8.05 -0.29
CA ASP A 293 44.27 7.10 -0.26
C ASP A 293 44.11 5.99 -1.32
N MET A 294 42.88 5.78 -1.81
CA MET A 294 42.53 4.70 -2.72
C MET A 294 42.46 5.15 -4.18
N ALA A 295 42.03 6.40 -4.43
CA ALA A 295 41.81 6.94 -5.77
C ALA A 295 42.91 7.92 -6.21
N SER A 296 43.19 7.93 -7.52
CA SER A 296 44.13 8.88 -8.14
C SER A 296 43.55 10.28 -8.28
N HIS A 297 42.23 10.40 -8.42
CA HIS A 297 41.51 11.66 -8.52
C HIS A 297 40.19 11.55 -7.78
N VAL A 298 39.89 12.53 -6.93
CA VAL A 298 38.63 12.67 -6.19
C VAL A 298 38.24 14.14 -6.20
N GLU A 299 37.19 14.45 -6.94
CA GLU A 299 36.61 15.77 -7.01
C GLU A 299 35.16 15.73 -6.50
N VAL A 300 34.81 16.75 -5.73
CA VAL A 300 33.46 16.89 -5.19
C VAL A 300 33.03 18.33 -5.40
N GLU A 301 32.03 18.52 -6.23
CA GLU A 301 31.49 19.81 -6.60
C GLU A 301 30.08 19.94 -6.02
N ALA A 302 29.84 21.00 -5.27
CA ALA A 302 28.50 21.30 -4.80
C ALA A 302 27.63 21.63 -6.01
N PHE A 303 26.49 20.96 -6.15
CA PHE A 303 25.58 21.29 -7.23
C PHE A 303 24.96 22.65 -6.98
N VAL A 304 25.30 23.59 -7.85
CA VAL A 304 24.67 24.91 -7.93
C VAL A 304 23.75 24.83 -9.14
N ASN A 305 22.45 25.06 -8.95
CA ASN A 305 21.57 25.28 -10.08
C ASN A 305 22.07 26.55 -10.81
N ASP A 306 22.77 26.40 -11.93
CA ASP A 306 23.18 27.55 -12.72
C ASP A 306 21.97 27.99 -13.57
N HIS A 307 21.31 29.04 -13.11
CA HIS A 307 20.00 29.49 -13.61
C HIS A 307 20.09 30.35 -14.89
N HIS A 308 21.17 30.23 -15.68
CA HIS A 308 21.47 31.14 -16.79
C HIS A 308 21.79 30.50 -18.15
N HIS A 309 21.54 29.21 -18.35
CA HIS A 309 21.62 28.66 -19.70
C HIS A 309 20.30 28.85 -20.46
N ASP A 310 20.26 29.94 -21.23
CA ASP A 310 19.39 30.08 -22.40
C ASP A 310 19.42 28.79 -23.24
N ASP A 311 18.25 28.42 -23.77
CA ASP A 311 17.92 27.25 -24.62
C ASP A 311 18.73 27.14 -25.94
N HIS A 312 20.04 27.35 -25.94
CA HIS A 312 20.87 27.36 -27.16
C HIS A 312 21.96 26.28 -27.26
N ASP A 313 22.17 25.43 -26.26
CA ASP A 313 23.11 24.30 -26.36
C ASP A 313 22.40 22.95 -26.21
N GLU A 314 22.00 22.37 -27.35
CA GLU A 314 21.32 21.07 -27.52
C GLU A 314 22.15 19.83 -27.10
N HIS A 315 23.26 19.96 -26.34
CA HIS A 315 24.18 18.83 -26.14
C HIS A 315 24.65 18.48 -24.72
N HIS A 316 24.29 19.23 -23.67
CA HIS A 316 24.68 18.84 -22.31
C HIS A 316 23.58 19.13 -21.27
N HIS A 317 22.55 18.29 -21.20
CA HIS A 317 21.71 18.23 -19.99
C HIS A 317 22.57 17.65 -18.86
N GLU A 318 23.04 18.49 -17.94
CA GLU A 318 23.61 17.98 -16.70
C GLU A 318 22.55 17.16 -15.96
N PRO A 319 22.91 15.95 -15.48
CA PRO A 319 21.95 15.09 -14.78
C PRO A 319 21.44 15.80 -13.53
N THR A 320 20.11 15.89 -13.40
CA THR A 320 19.48 16.50 -12.21
C THR A 320 19.77 15.64 -10.97
N PRO A 321 20.16 16.23 -9.82
CA PRO A 321 20.52 15.44 -8.65
C PRO A 321 19.33 14.62 -8.11
N PRO A 322 19.59 13.42 -7.54
CA PRO A 322 18.59 12.65 -6.82
C PRO A 322 18.19 13.35 -5.51
N VAL A 323 17.00 13.03 -5.03
CA VAL A 323 16.35 13.69 -3.90
C VAL A 323 16.36 12.76 -2.68
N ALA A 324 17.03 13.21 -1.62
CA ALA A 324 16.91 12.64 -0.29
C ALA A 324 16.08 13.56 0.61
N LEU A 325 15.22 12.94 1.44
CA LEU A 325 14.47 13.62 2.48
C LEU A 325 15.11 13.35 3.84
N GLU A 326 15.21 14.40 4.65
CA GLU A 326 15.70 14.34 6.02
C GLU A 326 14.64 14.96 6.94
N ASN A 327 13.76 14.09 7.44
CA ASN A 327 12.67 14.43 8.33
C ASN A 327 12.91 13.91 9.75
N ASP A 328 12.39 14.65 10.74
CA ASP A 328 12.42 14.25 12.14
C ASP A 328 11.66 12.93 12.38
N ALA A 329 11.98 12.26 13.49
CA ALA A 329 11.37 10.98 13.85
C ALA A 329 9.83 10.99 13.90
N VAL A 330 9.22 12.17 14.12
CA VAL A 330 7.77 12.34 14.20
C VAL A 330 7.12 12.48 12.81
N SER A 331 7.76 13.18 11.87
CA SER A 331 7.23 13.41 10.51
C SER A 331 7.63 12.32 9.52
N ARG A 332 8.74 11.61 9.77
CA ARG A 332 9.25 10.51 8.93
C ARG A 332 8.21 9.47 8.49
N PRO A 333 7.23 9.05 9.33
CA PRO A 333 6.19 8.12 8.88
C PRO A 333 5.38 8.61 7.68
N PHE A 334 5.17 9.93 7.56
CA PHE A 334 4.39 10.55 6.49
C PHE A 334 5.16 10.66 5.17
N GLU A 335 6.48 10.37 5.14
CA GLU A 335 7.22 10.22 3.89
C GLU A 335 6.64 9.11 3.01
N LEU A 336 6.01 8.10 3.62
CA LEU A 336 5.30 7.04 2.88
C LEU A 336 4.20 7.63 2.01
N MET A 337 3.45 8.60 2.53
CA MET A 337 2.39 9.27 1.78
C MET A 337 2.93 10.11 0.63
N VAL A 338 4.02 10.85 0.87
CA VAL A 338 4.70 11.62 -0.18
C VAL A 338 5.20 10.68 -1.27
N GLY A 339 5.82 9.55 -0.89
CA GLY A 339 6.33 8.55 -1.82
C GLY A 339 5.28 7.92 -2.74
N LEU A 340 3.99 7.91 -2.36
CA LEU A 340 2.90 7.43 -3.22
C LEU A 340 2.60 8.37 -4.40
N VAL A 341 2.92 9.66 -4.28
CA VAL A 341 2.70 10.68 -5.33
C VAL A 341 3.94 10.84 -6.23
N GLY A 342 5.11 10.39 -5.77
CA GLY A 342 6.40 10.63 -6.41
C GLY A 342 7.31 11.46 -5.48
N ARG A 343 8.57 11.70 -5.83
CA ARG A 343 9.48 12.55 -5.02
C ARG A 343 9.40 14.01 -5.46
N PRO A 344 9.66 14.98 -4.56
CA PRO A 344 9.73 16.38 -4.95
C PRO A 344 10.90 16.58 -5.90
N THR A 345 10.78 17.54 -6.81
CA THR A 345 11.90 18.00 -7.62
C THR A 345 13.00 18.55 -6.70
N TYR A 346 14.26 18.35 -7.05
CA TYR A 346 15.37 18.83 -6.24
C TYR A 346 15.29 20.35 -6.03
N GLY A 347 15.54 20.79 -4.79
CA GLY A 347 15.49 22.21 -4.41
C GLY A 347 14.07 22.73 -4.14
N THR A 348 13.03 21.89 -4.26
CA THR A 348 11.66 22.25 -3.91
C THR A 348 11.30 21.85 -2.48
N PHE A 349 10.20 22.43 -2.00
CA PHE A 349 9.69 22.22 -0.65
C PHE A 349 9.20 20.78 -0.38
N ASP A 350 9.54 20.20 0.78
CA ASP A 350 9.04 18.89 1.24
C ASP A 350 7.71 19.00 2.02
N PRO A 351 6.58 18.48 1.50
CA PRO A 351 5.28 18.57 2.16
C PRO A 351 5.11 17.64 3.37
N THR A 352 6.07 16.76 3.67
CA THR A 352 5.94 15.69 4.69
C THR A 352 5.49 16.22 6.05
N PHE A 353 6.12 17.29 6.55
CA PHE A 353 5.76 17.88 7.85
C PHE A 353 4.33 18.42 7.89
N PHE A 354 3.86 19.02 6.80
CA PHE A 354 2.49 19.53 6.75
C PHE A 354 1.47 18.41 6.61
N LEU A 355 1.78 17.37 5.82
CA LEU A 355 0.95 16.17 5.74
C LEU A 355 0.77 15.52 7.11
N MET A 356 1.82 15.47 7.93
CA MET A 356 1.72 14.97 9.31
C MET A 356 0.65 15.68 10.13
N LEU A 357 0.48 17.00 9.94
CA LEU A 357 -0.50 17.80 10.66
C LEU A 357 -1.88 17.79 10.00
N THR A 358 -1.94 18.10 8.71
CA THR A 358 -3.20 18.35 7.99
C THR A 358 -3.93 17.06 7.63
N PHE A 359 -3.23 15.98 7.29
CA PHE A 359 -3.89 14.75 6.87
C PHE A 359 -4.69 14.07 7.99
N PRO A 360 -4.11 13.77 9.17
CA PRO A 360 -4.89 13.22 10.28
C PRO A 360 -5.98 14.17 10.77
N MET A 361 -5.75 15.49 10.70
CA MET A 361 -6.73 16.49 11.11
C MET A 361 -7.95 16.51 10.17
N ILE A 362 -7.76 16.52 8.85
CA ILE A 362 -8.86 16.46 7.88
C ILE A 362 -9.57 15.10 7.98
N TYR A 363 -8.83 14.00 8.13
CA TYR A 363 -9.42 12.69 8.38
C TYR A 363 -10.33 12.70 9.61
N GLY A 364 -9.84 13.24 10.73
CA GLY A 364 -10.58 13.35 11.98
C GLY A 364 -11.81 14.25 11.85
N LEU A 365 -11.75 15.31 11.05
CA LEU A 365 -12.89 16.18 10.77
C LEU A 365 -13.99 15.44 9.99
N ILE A 366 -13.60 14.60 9.01
CA ILE A 366 -14.54 13.80 8.22
C ILE A 366 -15.20 12.73 9.11
N LEU A 367 -14.42 11.87 9.78
CA LEU A 367 -15.00 10.77 10.58
C LEU A 367 -15.66 11.30 11.86
N GLY A 368 -14.93 12.09 12.65
CA GLY A 368 -15.44 12.86 13.79
C GLY A 368 -16.28 12.10 14.80
N ASP A 369 -15.91 10.86 15.12
CA ASP A 369 -16.57 10.05 16.16
C ASP A 369 -15.51 9.55 17.14
N PHE A 370 -15.66 9.86 18.43
CA PHE A 370 -14.63 9.52 19.41
C PHE A 370 -14.61 8.02 19.74
N GLY A 371 -15.75 7.33 19.61
CA GLY A 371 -15.85 5.88 19.82
C GLY A 371 -15.13 5.11 18.71
N TYR A 372 -15.38 5.46 17.45
CA TYR A 372 -14.65 4.90 16.32
C TYR A 372 -13.18 5.29 16.33
N GLY A 373 -12.85 6.54 16.67
CA GLY A 373 -11.47 7.00 16.84
C GLY A 373 -10.70 6.19 17.89
N PHE A 374 -11.36 5.86 19.01
CA PHE A 374 -10.78 5.01 20.04
C PHE A 374 -10.53 3.58 19.55
N ILE A 375 -11.48 2.96 18.83
CA ILE A 375 -11.27 1.63 18.23
C ILE A 375 -10.12 1.66 17.22
N ILE A 376 -10.05 2.67 16.36
CA ILE A 376 -8.98 2.81 15.36
C ILE A 376 -7.62 2.96 16.05
N PHE A 377 -7.56 3.74 17.13
CA PHE A 377 -6.34 3.87 17.92
C PHE A 377 -5.92 2.53 18.56
N LEU A 378 -6.87 1.79 19.16
CA LEU A 378 -6.62 0.45 19.70
C LEU A 378 -6.20 -0.54 18.61
N LEU A 379 -6.80 -0.48 17.43
CA LEU A 379 -6.42 -1.27 16.27
C LEU A 379 -4.96 -0.97 15.87
N GLY A 380 -4.57 0.31 15.85
CA GLY A 380 -3.19 0.71 15.61
C GLY A 380 -2.21 0.21 16.69
N LEU A 381 -2.61 0.21 17.96
CA LEU A 381 -1.81 -0.39 19.04
C LEU A 381 -1.69 -1.91 18.87
N TRP A 382 -2.80 -2.59 18.58
CA TRP A 382 -2.83 -4.03 18.39
C TRP A 382 -2.01 -4.46 17.17
N LEU A 383 -2.17 -3.79 16.02
CA LEU A 383 -1.35 -4.02 14.82
C LEU A 383 0.13 -3.77 15.12
N GLY A 384 0.44 -2.79 15.95
CA GLY A 384 1.81 -2.52 16.42
C GLY A 384 2.46 -3.63 17.25
N THR A 385 1.68 -4.57 17.80
CA THR A 385 2.23 -5.74 18.52
C THR A 385 2.46 -6.96 17.63
N LYS A 386 2.01 -6.91 16.37
CA LYS A 386 2.19 -8.02 15.42
C LYS A 386 3.60 -8.02 14.85
N SER A 387 4.10 -9.20 14.51
CA SER A 387 5.45 -9.39 13.94
C SER A 387 5.68 -8.47 12.73
N PHE A 388 4.73 -8.41 11.79
CA PHE A 388 4.79 -7.53 10.61
C PHE A 388 5.07 -6.04 10.92
N ALA A 389 4.72 -5.53 12.11
CA ALA A 389 5.00 -4.15 12.48
C ALA A 389 6.49 -3.81 12.64
N ALA A 390 7.38 -4.80 12.59
CA ALA A 390 8.83 -4.56 12.57
C ALA A 390 9.33 -4.08 11.19
N ASP A 391 8.56 -4.31 10.11
CA ASP A 391 8.86 -3.71 8.81
C ASP A 391 8.73 -2.17 8.91
N PRO A 392 9.74 -1.37 8.49
CA PRO A 392 9.67 0.08 8.50
C PRO A 392 8.43 0.65 7.81
N VAL A 393 7.99 0.06 6.70
CA VAL A 393 6.82 0.54 5.94
C VAL A 393 5.55 0.30 6.75
N ALA A 394 5.41 -0.89 7.33
CA ALA A 394 4.30 -1.25 8.22
C ALA A 394 4.24 -0.33 9.45
N LYS A 395 5.39 -0.12 10.09
CA LYS A 395 5.52 0.75 11.26
C LYS A 395 5.09 2.19 10.96
N ASN A 396 5.47 2.70 9.79
CA ASN A 396 5.07 4.04 9.35
C ASN A 396 3.55 4.11 9.15
N GLY A 397 2.96 3.15 8.45
CA GLY A 397 1.50 3.08 8.25
C GLY A 397 0.72 2.95 9.57
N ILE A 398 1.19 2.12 10.50
CA ILE A 398 0.59 1.98 11.84
C ILE A 398 0.68 3.28 12.64
N THR A 399 1.76 4.02 12.49
CA THR A 399 1.93 5.33 13.17
C THR A 399 0.95 6.35 12.61
N ILE A 400 0.77 6.42 11.29
CA ILE A 400 -0.25 7.27 10.65
C ILE A 400 -1.65 6.89 11.16
N LEU A 401 -1.97 5.59 11.22
CA LEU A 401 -3.26 5.10 11.72
C LEU A 401 -3.54 5.53 13.17
N LYS A 402 -2.53 5.50 14.04
CA LYS A 402 -2.65 5.98 15.43
C LYS A 402 -2.96 7.47 15.48
N TRP A 403 -2.26 8.28 14.69
CA TRP A 403 -2.53 9.73 14.61
C TRP A 403 -3.92 10.03 14.07
N MET A 404 -4.40 9.27 13.08
CA MET A 404 -5.77 9.36 12.57
C MET A 404 -6.80 9.08 13.68
N GLY A 405 -6.59 8.04 14.49
CA GLY A 405 -7.44 7.73 15.64
C GLY A 405 -7.45 8.84 16.69
N VAL A 406 -6.29 9.42 17.01
CA VAL A 406 -6.17 10.55 17.97
C VAL A 406 -6.94 11.78 17.49
N TRP A 407 -6.73 12.21 16.24
CA TRP A 407 -7.44 13.36 15.69
C TRP A 407 -8.94 13.11 15.55
N CYS A 408 -9.35 11.89 15.20
CA CYS A 408 -10.76 11.51 15.19
C CYS A 408 -11.39 11.60 16.59
N MET A 409 -10.67 11.20 17.64
CA MET A 409 -11.15 11.39 19.01
C MET A 409 -11.29 12.87 19.37
N ILE A 410 -10.30 13.70 19.05
CA ILE A 410 -10.34 15.14 19.33
C ILE A 410 -11.57 15.79 18.69
N TRP A 411 -11.80 15.54 17.40
CA TRP A 411 -12.97 16.06 16.70
C TRP A 411 -14.27 15.42 17.17
N GLY A 412 -14.29 14.12 17.49
CA GLY A 412 -15.46 13.45 18.05
C GLY A 412 -15.90 14.00 19.40
N PHE A 413 -14.96 14.38 20.27
CA PHE A 413 -15.26 15.11 21.50
C PHE A 413 -15.79 16.52 21.21
N LEU A 414 -15.30 17.20 20.18
CA LEU A 414 -15.83 18.51 19.79
C LEU A 414 -17.27 18.42 19.25
N PHE A 415 -17.59 17.33 18.55
CA PHE A 415 -18.94 17.07 18.01
C PHE A 415 -19.88 16.40 19.03
N ALA A 416 -19.36 15.93 20.17
CA ALA A 416 -20.06 15.08 21.13
C ALA A 416 -20.66 13.79 20.52
N GLU A 417 -20.06 13.27 19.46
CA GLU A 417 -20.51 12.08 18.75
C GLU A 417 -19.59 10.89 19.06
N GLY A 418 -20.17 9.77 19.50
CA GLY A 418 -19.42 8.55 19.86
C GLY A 418 -20.24 7.28 19.65
N PHE A 419 -19.73 6.33 18.85
CA PHE A 419 -20.45 5.14 18.39
C PHE A 419 -21.78 5.45 17.68
N GLY A 420 -21.88 6.64 17.07
CA GLY A 420 -23.12 7.19 16.54
C GLY A 420 -24.08 7.78 17.58
N PHE A 421 -23.83 7.58 18.88
CA PHE A 421 -24.62 8.22 19.92
C PHE A 421 -24.19 9.67 20.09
N VAL A 422 -25.16 10.51 20.41
CA VAL A 422 -24.92 11.89 20.83
C VAL A 422 -24.82 11.91 22.35
N TRP A 423 -23.67 12.34 22.88
CA TRP A 423 -23.31 12.24 24.30
C TRP A 423 -23.62 13.52 25.10
N ASP A 424 -24.40 14.45 24.55
CA ASP A 424 -24.89 15.62 25.26
C ASP A 424 -26.32 15.41 25.81
N ASN A 425 -26.91 16.43 26.42
CA ASN A 425 -28.26 16.36 27.02
C ASN A 425 -29.38 16.28 25.96
N THR A 426 -29.07 16.47 24.67
CA THR A 426 -30.03 16.48 23.56
C THR A 426 -30.08 15.16 22.79
N GLY A 427 -29.13 14.26 23.05
CA GLY A 427 -29.04 12.94 22.44
C GLY A 427 -30.02 11.90 22.98
N GLN A 428 -29.96 10.69 22.43
CA GLN A 428 -30.84 9.56 22.82
C GLN A 428 -30.65 9.14 24.29
N MET A 429 -29.53 9.52 24.92
CA MET A 429 -29.25 9.25 26.34
C MET A 429 -29.80 10.34 27.28
N GLY A 430 -30.20 11.51 26.78
CA GLY A 430 -30.70 12.64 27.58
C GLY A 430 -29.78 13.00 28.75
N ASP A 431 -30.37 13.37 29.90
CA ASP A 431 -29.64 13.71 31.14
C ASP A 431 -28.90 12.51 31.76
N ALA A 432 -29.10 11.29 31.26
CA ALA A 432 -28.39 10.09 31.72
C ALA A 432 -27.01 9.91 31.05
N SER A 433 -26.62 10.79 30.12
CA SER A 433 -25.27 10.76 29.55
C SER A 433 -24.20 11.04 30.62
N PRO A 434 -23.16 10.19 30.74
CA PRO A 434 -22.04 10.44 31.65
C PRO A 434 -21.29 11.76 31.37
N LEU A 435 -21.39 12.28 30.15
CA LEU A 435 -20.70 13.49 29.68
C LEU A 435 -21.63 14.71 29.63
N ALA A 436 -22.90 14.56 30.01
CA ALA A 436 -23.92 15.62 30.07
C ALA A 436 -23.42 16.88 30.78
N GLY A 437 -22.87 16.74 31.98
CA GLY A 437 -22.37 17.86 32.78
C GLY A 437 -21.16 18.57 32.15
N ILE A 438 -20.30 17.83 31.44
CA ILE A 438 -19.13 18.40 30.74
C ILE A 438 -19.61 19.22 29.55
N TYR A 439 -20.52 18.68 28.74
CA TYR A 439 -21.03 19.40 27.57
C TYR A 439 -21.93 20.57 27.95
N ALA A 440 -22.73 20.48 29.02
CA ALA A 440 -23.50 21.61 29.54
C ALA A 440 -22.57 22.75 30.01
N TRP A 441 -21.51 22.41 30.76
CA TRP A 441 -20.51 23.41 31.17
C TRP A 441 -19.78 24.01 29.96
N THR A 442 -19.43 23.19 28.98
CA THR A 442 -18.71 23.62 27.77
C THR A 442 -19.59 24.53 26.90
N TYR A 443 -20.88 24.22 26.78
CA TYR A 443 -21.86 25.03 26.05
C TYR A 443 -22.04 26.42 26.66
N ASP A 444 -21.96 26.53 27.98
CA ASP A 444 -22.12 27.79 28.70
C ASP A 444 -20.82 28.62 28.82
N ASN A 445 -19.64 27.97 28.83
CA ASN A 445 -18.36 28.62 29.12
C ASN A 445 -17.39 28.70 27.94
N ILE A 446 -17.55 27.85 26.92
CA ILE A 446 -16.65 27.78 25.77
C ILE A 446 -17.44 28.14 24.51
N THR A 447 -17.45 29.44 24.23
CA THR A 447 -17.81 29.96 22.91
C THR A 447 -16.53 30.15 22.10
N PHE A 448 -16.60 29.93 20.78
CA PHE A 448 -15.51 30.34 19.91
C PHE A 448 -15.28 31.86 20.07
N PRO A 449 -14.03 32.34 20.00
CA PRO A 449 -13.74 33.77 20.13
C PRO A 449 -14.61 34.59 19.18
N ALA A 450 -15.22 35.69 19.68
CA ALA A 450 -16.14 36.52 18.89
C ALA A 450 -15.54 36.97 17.55
N PHE A 451 -14.22 37.21 17.51
CA PHE A 451 -13.50 37.51 16.28
C PHE A 451 -13.61 36.40 15.21
N ILE A 452 -13.61 35.13 15.60
CA ILE A 452 -13.71 33.99 14.67
C ILE A 452 -15.18 33.79 14.24
N THR A 453 -16.13 33.89 15.18
CA THR A 453 -17.56 33.69 14.87
C THR A 453 -18.13 34.81 14.00
N ASP A 454 -17.75 36.06 14.27
CA ASP A 454 -18.24 37.24 13.53
C ASP A 454 -17.54 37.38 12.17
N THR A 455 -16.27 36.96 12.05
CA THR A 455 -15.52 37.00 10.78
C THR A 455 -15.87 35.85 9.85
N LEU A 456 -16.29 34.70 10.38
CA LEU A 456 -16.65 33.52 9.60
C LEU A 456 -18.17 33.37 9.38
N ASN A 457 -18.99 34.29 9.91
CA ASN A 457 -20.47 34.22 9.91
C ASN A 457 -21.01 32.90 10.49
N MET A 458 -20.35 32.40 11.55
CA MET A 458 -20.75 31.20 12.27
C MET A 458 -21.48 31.62 13.55
N SER A 459 -22.78 31.92 13.42
CA SER A 459 -23.56 32.57 14.49
C SER A 459 -23.88 31.66 15.70
N TYR A 460 -23.67 30.34 15.62
CA TYR A 460 -23.99 29.40 16.69
C TYR A 460 -22.92 28.32 16.95
N THR A 461 -21.64 28.69 16.97
CA THR A 461 -20.58 27.73 17.36
C THR A 461 -20.47 27.60 18.88
N LYS A 462 -21.48 27.00 19.50
CA LYS A 462 -21.39 26.48 20.86
C LYS A 462 -20.99 25.01 20.79
N ILE A 463 -20.11 24.58 21.69
CA ILE A 463 -19.74 23.16 21.80
C ILE A 463 -20.79 22.51 22.71
N PRO A 464 -21.42 21.40 22.31
CA PRO A 464 -21.03 20.53 21.19
C PRO A 464 -21.63 20.92 19.83
N PHE A 465 -20.85 20.66 18.77
CA PHE A 465 -21.20 20.98 17.38
C PHE A 465 -21.79 19.75 16.67
N HIS A 466 -23.12 19.68 16.52
CA HIS A 466 -23.78 18.54 15.86
C HIS A 466 -23.75 18.65 14.34
N ARG A 467 -23.07 17.72 13.68
CA ARG A 467 -22.80 17.80 12.23
C ARG A 467 -24.01 17.51 11.35
N ALA A 468 -24.95 16.71 11.83
CA ALA A 468 -26.03 16.13 11.01
C ALA A 468 -27.43 16.73 11.26
N THR A 469 -27.60 17.57 12.27
CA THR A 469 -28.93 18.08 12.70
C THR A 469 -28.97 19.60 12.76
N SER A 470 -28.36 20.22 13.77
CA SER A 470 -28.53 21.67 14.02
C SER A 470 -27.57 22.55 13.23
N SER A 471 -26.35 22.07 12.94
CA SER A 471 -25.25 22.91 12.44
C SER A 471 -24.74 22.52 11.05
N LEU A 472 -25.59 21.88 10.23
CA LEU A 472 -25.20 21.42 8.88
C LEU A 472 -24.67 22.57 8.00
N ASN A 473 -25.32 23.73 8.01
CA ASN A 473 -24.89 24.90 7.24
C ASN A 473 -23.51 25.41 7.69
N GLU A 474 -23.25 25.39 8.99
CA GLU A 474 -21.95 25.79 9.56
C GLU A 474 -20.86 24.78 9.20
N TYR A 475 -21.20 23.49 9.08
CA TYR A 475 -20.26 22.44 8.69
C TYR A 475 -19.90 22.50 7.19
N VAL A 476 -20.87 22.82 6.34
CA VAL A 476 -20.65 23.16 4.92
C VAL A 476 -19.67 24.33 4.82
N LEU A 477 -19.92 25.40 5.57
CA LEU A 477 -19.12 26.61 5.55
C LEU A 477 -17.70 26.38 6.07
N LEU A 478 -17.55 25.64 7.17
CA LEU A 478 -16.26 25.20 7.72
C LEU A 478 -15.46 24.40 6.68
N SER A 479 -16.11 23.50 5.95
CA SER A 479 -15.46 22.70 4.91
C SER A 479 -14.94 23.56 3.76
N VAL A 480 -15.70 24.57 3.35
CA VAL A 480 -15.26 25.52 2.31
C VAL A 480 -14.09 26.36 2.81
N TYR A 481 -14.16 26.91 4.03
CA TYR A 481 -13.06 27.71 4.59
C TYR A 481 -11.79 26.89 4.80
N LEU A 482 -11.91 25.65 5.25
CA LEU A 482 -10.80 24.72 5.32
C LEU A 482 -10.16 24.51 3.94
N GLY A 483 -10.98 24.35 2.90
CA GLY A 483 -10.51 24.24 1.51
C GLY A 483 -9.77 25.48 1.04
N VAL A 484 -10.33 26.66 1.28
CA VAL A 484 -9.67 27.94 0.96
C VAL A 484 -8.34 28.07 1.70
N ALA A 485 -8.31 27.81 3.01
CA ALA A 485 -7.09 27.91 3.81
C ALA A 485 -6.02 26.91 3.37
N HIS A 486 -6.40 25.65 3.12
CA HIS A 486 -5.48 24.61 2.67
C HIS A 486 -4.93 24.91 1.27
N LEU A 487 -5.78 25.32 0.33
CA LEU A 487 -5.35 25.72 -1.02
C LEU A 487 -4.47 26.98 -0.99
N MET A 488 -4.82 27.99 -0.18
CA MET A 488 -3.96 29.17 0.01
C MET A 488 -2.58 28.80 0.51
N PHE A 489 -2.52 27.89 1.48
CA PHE A 489 -1.25 27.40 1.96
C PHE A 489 -0.44 26.72 0.84
N GLY A 490 -1.08 25.89 0.00
CA GLY A 490 -0.43 25.27 -1.16
C GLY A 490 0.11 26.29 -2.19
N PHE A 491 -0.68 27.32 -2.51
CA PHE A 491 -0.22 28.37 -3.43
C PHE A 491 0.91 29.23 -2.86
N ILE A 492 0.94 29.47 -1.54
CA ILE A 492 2.05 30.17 -0.88
C ILE A 492 3.33 29.35 -0.99
N LEU A 493 3.27 28.03 -0.78
CA LEU A 493 4.44 27.15 -0.97
C LEU A 493 4.89 27.14 -2.44
N GLY A 494 3.96 27.06 -3.37
CA GLY A 494 4.25 27.17 -4.80
C GLY A 494 4.92 28.50 -5.17
N PHE A 495 4.42 29.61 -4.62
CA PHE A 495 5.01 30.93 -4.80
C PHE A 495 6.46 30.97 -4.29
N ILE A 496 6.74 30.39 -3.12
CA ILE A 496 8.10 30.33 -2.57
C ILE A 496 9.02 29.49 -3.47
N ASN A 497 8.54 28.33 -3.95
CA ASN A 497 9.31 27.47 -4.86
C ASN A 497 9.66 28.18 -6.17
N VAL A 498 8.66 28.79 -6.83
CA VAL A 498 8.88 29.51 -8.09
C VAL A 498 9.72 30.77 -7.87
N ALA A 499 9.54 31.48 -6.75
CA ALA A 499 10.33 32.66 -6.43
C ALA A 499 11.82 32.33 -6.25
N ARG A 500 12.14 31.14 -5.71
CA ARG A 500 13.51 30.64 -5.60
C ARG A 500 14.07 30.19 -6.95
N ALA A 501 13.25 29.63 -7.84
CA ALA A 501 13.71 29.08 -9.12
C ALA A 501 13.79 30.09 -10.27
N HIS A 502 12.76 30.92 -10.45
CA HIS A 502 12.59 31.81 -11.62
C HIS A 502 12.46 33.30 -11.23
N GLY A 503 12.62 33.62 -9.94
CA GLY A 503 12.52 34.98 -9.40
C GLY A 503 11.09 35.43 -9.06
N ILE A 504 11.00 36.57 -8.36
CA ILE A 504 9.76 37.06 -7.73
C ILE A 504 8.69 37.44 -8.78
N VAL A 505 9.10 37.97 -9.94
CA VAL A 505 8.17 38.42 -10.98
C VAL A 505 7.45 37.23 -11.62
N ALA A 506 8.18 36.18 -11.98
CA ALA A 506 7.59 34.95 -12.50
C ALA A 506 6.64 34.31 -11.46
N ALA A 507 7.08 34.24 -10.20
CA ALA A 507 6.25 33.71 -9.11
C ALA A 507 4.93 34.47 -8.91
N PHE A 508 4.95 35.80 -9.07
CA PHE A 508 3.74 36.62 -8.95
C PHE A 508 2.72 36.31 -10.04
N PHE A 509 3.15 36.18 -11.30
CA PHE A 509 2.25 35.88 -12.40
C PHE A 509 1.76 34.42 -12.37
N GLU A 510 2.63 33.48 -12.03
CA GLU A 510 2.33 32.04 -12.06
C GLU A 510 1.53 31.56 -10.84
N LYS A 511 1.83 32.05 -9.62
CA LYS A 511 1.18 31.61 -8.37
C LYS A 511 0.53 32.75 -7.59
N GLY A 512 1.07 33.97 -7.65
CA GLY A 512 0.51 35.14 -6.97
C GLY A 512 -0.87 35.56 -7.49
N SER A 513 -1.09 35.46 -8.80
CA SER A 513 -2.40 35.69 -9.44
C SER A 513 -3.49 34.80 -8.84
N TRP A 514 -3.21 33.52 -8.63
CA TRP A 514 -4.11 32.57 -7.98
C TRP A 514 -4.42 32.89 -6.52
N ILE A 515 -3.43 33.42 -5.78
CA ILE A 515 -3.63 33.89 -4.41
C ILE A 515 -4.64 35.02 -4.37
N ILE A 516 -4.50 35.99 -5.28
CA ILE A 516 -5.43 37.12 -5.40
C ILE A 516 -6.82 36.62 -5.76
N ILE A 517 -6.95 35.74 -6.76
CA ILE A 517 -8.23 35.18 -7.20
C ILE A 517 -8.93 34.45 -6.05
N LEU A 518 -8.22 33.58 -5.30
CA LEU A 518 -8.84 32.81 -4.24
C LEU A 518 -9.22 33.69 -3.05
N ALA A 519 -8.35 34.60 -2.61
CA ALA A 519 -8.61 35.48 -1.47
C ALA A 519 -9.72 36.49 -1.78
N ALA A 520 -9.63 37.20 -2.90
CA ALA A 520 -10.63 38.19 -3.31
C ALA A 520 -11.96 37.52 -3.68
N GLY A 521 -11.91 36.37 -4.36
CA GLY A 521 -13.10 35.61 -4.72
C GLY A 521 -13.85 35.09 -3.48
N THR A 522 -13.11 34.58 -2.48
CA THR A 522 -13.72 34.13 -1.21
C THR A 522 -14.33 35.30 -0.44
N LEU A 523 -13.65 36.46 -0.35
CA LEU A 523 -14.19 37.65 0.32
C LEU A 523 -15.43 38.21 -0.40
N HIS A 524 -15.47 38.15 -1.73
CA HIS A 524 -16.65 38.55 -2.51
C HIS A 524 -17.84 37.63 -2.24
N ILE A 525 -17.63 36.32 -2.25
CA ILE A 525 -18.67 35.34 -1.90
C ILE A 525 -19.13 35.53 -0.44
N TYR A 526 -18.21 35.82 0.48
CA TYR A 526 -18.56 36.12 1.87
C TYR A 526 -19.41 37.40 2.01
N GLY A 527 -19.06 38.46 1.27
CA GLY A 527 -19.84 39.70 1.22
C GLY A 527 -21.26 39.48 0.68
N PHE A 528 -21.40 38.63 -0.33
CA PHE A 528 -22.71 38.19 -0.85
C PHE A 528 -23.54 37.47 0.22
N LEU A 529 -22.93 36.58 1.02
CA LEU A 529 -23.64 35.82 2.06
C LEU A 529 -24.04 36.66 3.29
N THR A 530 -23.34 37.76 3.57
CA THR A 530 -23.49 38.52 4.83
C THR A 530 -24.12 39.90 4.67
N THR A 531 -23.87 40.57 3.55
CA THR A 531 -24.16 42.01 3.38
C THR A 531 -25.23 42.26 2.31
N ASP A 532 -25.94 41.22 1.87
CA ASP A 532 -27.02 41.27 0.85
C ASP A 532 -26.61 41.99 -0.45
N GLN A 533 -25.30 41.95 -0.76
CA GLN A 533 -24.72 42.49 -1.99
C GLN A 533 -25.06 41.55 -3.15
N GLY A 534 -25.39 42.08 -4.32
CA GLY A 534 -25.63 41.28 -5.52
C GLY A 534 -24.35 40.59 -6.00
N VAL A 535 -24.48 39.39 -6.60
CA VAL A 535 -23.33 38.61 -7.14
C VAL A 535 -22.50 39.44 -8.15
N PHE A 536 -23.18 40.32 -8.90
CA PHE A 536 -22.59 41.17 -9.94
C PHE A 536 -22.30 42.59 -9.48
N ASP A 537 -22.44 42.88 -8.20
CA ASP A 537 -22.12 44.21 -7.68
C ASP A 537 -20.61 44.44 -7.77
N ALA A 538 -20.23 45.64 -8.20
CA ALA A 538 -18.84 46.05 -8.36
C ALA A 538 -18.21 46.37 -6.99
N THR A 539 -18.09 45.35 -6.14
CA THR A 539 -17.39 45.45 -4.85
C THR A 539 -15.88 45.56 -5.10
N PRO A 540 -15.10 46.15 -4.17
CA PRO A 540 -13.65 46.17 -4.26
C PRO A 540 -13.03 44.77 -4.44
N TYR A 541 -13.66 43.73 -3.86
CA TYR A 541 -13.22 42.35 -3.97
C TYR A 541 -13.55 41.72 -5.32
N ALA A 542 -14.69 42.06 -5.93
CA ALA A 542 -15.01 41.66 -7.31
C ALA A 542 -13.98 42.24 -8.30
N ILE A 543 -13.62 43.51 -8.13
CA ILE A 543 -12.60 44.18 -8.95
C ILE A 543 -11.23 43.51 -8.73
N ALA A 544 -10.83 43.22 -7.49
CA ALA A 544 -9.59 42.52 -7.20
C ALA A 544 -9.53 41.10 -7.80
N THR A 545 -10.65 40.39 -7.81
CA THR A 545 -10.75 39.07 -8.48
C THR A 545 -10.55 39.21 -9.99
N LEU A 546 -11.17 40.22 -10.62
CA LEU A 546 -11.00 40.50 -12.05
C LEU A 546 -9.54 40.86 -12.38
N VAL A 547 -8.89 41.67 -11.54
CA VAL A 547 -7.46 41.98 -11.66
C VAL A 547 -6.62 40.71 -11.58
N GLY A 548 -6.92 39.81 -10.63
CA GLY A 548 -6.26 38.52 -10.51
C GLY A 548 -6.39 37.68 -11.79
N VAL A 549 -7.58 37.60 -12.38
CA VAL A 549 -7.82 36.89 -13.66
C VAL A 549 -7.04 37.53 -14.82
N VAL A 550 -7.00 38.86 -14.89
CA VAL A 550 -6.19 39.56 -15.92
C VAL A 550 -4.70 39.27 -15.73
N CYS A 551 -4.20 39.29 -14.50
CA CYS A 551 -2.82 38.90 -14.19
C CYS A 551 -2.53 37.45 -14.61
N LEU A 552 -3.47 36.54 -14.37
CA LEU A 552 -3.35 35.14 -14.79
C LEU A 552 -3.30 35.01 -16.32
N ILE A 553 -4.17 35.71 -17.05
CA ILE A 553 -4.16 35.74 -18.53
C ILE A 553 -2.81 36.23 -19.05
N ILE A 554 -2.26 37.29 -18.46
CA ILE A 554 -0.93 37.80 -18.81
C ILE A 554 0.16 36.77 -18.48
N GLY A 555 0.05 36.11 -17.33
CA GLY A 555 0.93 35.02 -16.92
C GLY A 555 1.00 33.90 -17.96
N LEU A 556 -0.16 33.35 -18.33
CA LEU A 556 -0.28 32.30 -19.34
C LEU A 556 0.21 32.74 -20.72
N ALA A 557 -0.09 33.98 -21.12
CA ALA A 557 0.27 34.51 -22.43
C ALA A 557 1.79 34.73 -22.59
N VAL A 558 2.47 35.18 -21.53
CA VAL A 558 3.87 35.61 -21.58
C VAL A 558 4.83 34.53 -21.07
N PHE A 559 4.53 33.90 -19.93
CA PHE A 559 5.45 32.97 -19.25
C PHE A 559 5.27 31.52 -19.71
N GLU A 560 4.04 31.08 -20.00
CA GLU A 560 3.77 29.71 -20.47
C GLU A 560 3.74 29.58 -22.01
N LYS A 561 4.11 30.64 -22.74
CA LYS A 561 4.23 30.66 -24.21
C LYS A 561 2.94 30.29 -24.99
N PHE A 562 1.76 30.30 -24.37
CA PHE A 562 0.47 30.06 -25.04
C PHE A 562 0.01 31.22 -25.96
N GLY A 563 0.65 32.38 -25.86
CA GLY A 563 0.26 33.60 -26.58
C GLY A 563 -1.02 34.24 -26.02
N LEU A 564 -1.28 35.49 -26.42
CA LEU A 564 -2.37 36.30 -25.84
C LEU A 564 -3.77 35.72 -26.13
N ALA A 565 -3.95 35.07 -27.30
CA ALA A 565 -5.18 34.38 -27.64
C ALA A 565 -5.40 33.11 -26.79
N GLY A 566 -4.33 32.35 -26.51
CA GLY A 566 -4.38 31.16 -25.65
C GLY A 566 -4.67 31.52 -24.20
N GLY A 567 -3.98 32.53 -23.65
CA GLY A 567 -4.19 33.01 -22.29
C GLY A 567 -5.61 33.53 -22.07
N LEU A 568 -6.20 34.26 -23.02
CA LEU A 568 -7.57 34.79 -22.90
C LEU A 568 -8.64 33.69 -22.86
N ILE A 569 -8.40 32.56 -23.55
CA ILE A 569 -9.30 31.41 -23.56
C ILE A 569 -9.10 30.53 -22.32
N MET A 570 -7.85 30.22 -21.99
CA MET A 570 -7.53 29.32 -20.88
C MET A 570 -7.77 29.95 -19.52
N GLY A 571 -7.47 31.24 -19.34
CA GLY A 571 -7.52 31.88 -18.02
C GLY A 571 -8.86 31.75 -17.28
N PRO A 572 -10.01 32.03 -17.93
CA PRO A 572 -11.32 31.78 -17.33
C PRO A 572 -11.59 30.30 -17.03
N ILE A 573 -11.20 29.38 -17.93
CA ILE A 573 -11.40 27.92 -17.76
C ILE A 573 -10.63 27.43 -16.53
N GLU A 574 -9.39 27.87 -16.39
CA GLU A 574 -8.52 27.58 -15.27
C GLU A 574 -9.03 28.15 -13.94
N THR A 575 -9.61 29.36 -13.98
CA THR A 575 -10.28 29.98 -12.81
C THR A 575 -11.48 29.14 -12.34
N PHE A 576 -12.27 28.57 -13.26
CA PHE A 576 -13.31 27.60 -12.91
C PHE A 576 -12.73 26.30 -12.33
N GLY A 577 -11.57 25.87 -12.79
CA GLY A 577 -10.82 24.77 -12.20
C GLY A 577 -10.46 25.03 -10.72
N LEU A 578 -10.05 26.25 -10.36
CA LEU A 578 -9.82 26.63 -8.96
C LEU A 578 -11.10 26.56 -8.13
N LEU A 579 -12.22 27.09 -8.64
CA LEU A 579 -13.51 27.01 -7.96
C LEU A 579 -13.92 25.54 -7.71
N ALA A 580 -13.74 24.68 -8.71
CA ALA A 580 -14.00 23.25 -8.58
C ALA A 580 -13.12 22.58 -7.50
N ASN A 581 -11.84 22.97 -7.41
CA ASN A 581 -10.93 22.49 -6.36
C ASN A 581 -11.39 22.93 -4.96
N THR A 582 -11.82 24.18 -4.80
CA THR A 582 -12.36 24.67 -3.52
C THR A 582 -13.65 23.95 -3.14
N LEU A 583 -14.58 23.78 -4.09
CA LEU A 583 -15.84 23.07 -3.85
C LEU A 583 -15.66 21.57 -3.59
N SER A 584 -14.56 20.97 -4.07
CA SER A 584 -14.21 19.57 -3.77
C SER A 584 -14.09 19.31 -2.25
N TYR A 585 -13.77 20.33 -1.45
CA TYR A 585 -13.72 20.22 0.01
C TYR A 585 -15.09 20.04 0.67
N LEU A 586 -16.20 20.31 -0.03
CA LEU A 586 -17.54 19.93 0.43
C LEU A 586 -17.65 18.42 0.68
N ARG A 587 -16.76 17.62 0.08
CA ARG A 587 -16.64 16.19 0.36
C ARG A 587 -16.37 15.91 1.84
N VAL A 588 -15.65 16.80 2.53
CA VAL A 588 -15.40 16.67 3.98
C VAL A 588 -16.72 16.57 4.72
N MET A 589 -17.62 17.52 4.42
CA MET A 589 -18.96 17.52 4.99
C MET A 589 -19.83 16.38 4.47
N GLY A 590 -19.89 16.15 3.16
CA GLY A 590 -20.76 15.14 2.57
C GLY A 590 -20.48 13.72 3.07
N VAL A 591 -19.20 13.35 3.20
CA VAL A 591 -18.79 12.04 3.71
C VAL A 591 -18.99 11.95 5.21
N GLY A 592 -18.68 13.01 5.96
CA GLY A 592 -18.87 13.02 7.41
C GLY A 592 -20.35 12.88 7.81
N VAL A 593 -21.24 13.63 7.15
CA VAL A 593 -22.69 13.54 7.38
C VAL A 593 -23.23 12.15 7.02
N ALA A 594 -22.76 11.57 5.91
CA ALA A 594 -23.14 10.20 5.53
C ALA A 594 -22.72 9.18 6.61
N GLY A 595 -21.52 9.33 7.18
CA GLY A 595 -21.04 8.50 8.29
C GLY A 595 -21.94 8.58 9.52
N VAL A 596 -22.28 9.81 9.96
CA VAL A 596 -23.18 10.03 11.09
C VAL A 596 -24.56 9.40 10.85
N LYS A 597 -25.12 9.57 9.64
CA LYS A 597 -26.42 8.99 9.29
C LYS A 597 -26.42 7.46 9.27
N ILE A 598 -25.34 6.83 8.83
CA ILE A 598 -25.21 5.35 8.90
C ILE A 598 -25.16 4.90 10.36
N ALA A 599 -24.45 5.63 11.23
CA ALA A 599 -24.39 5.31 12.65
C ALA A 599 -25.74 5.53 13.37
N GLU A 600 -26.47 6.58 13.01
CA GLU A 600 -27.85 6.84 13.49
C GLU A 600 -28.82 5.70 13.09
N VAL A 601 -28.67 5.14 11.88
CA VAL A 601 -29.44 3.96 11.43
C VAL A 601 -29.15 2.73 12.30
N SER A 602 -27.90 2.56 12.77
CA SER A 602 -27.57 1.46 13.70
C SER A 602 -28.34 1.57 15.02
N ILE A 603 -28.53 2.79 15.52
CA ILE A 603 -29.22 3.03 16.78
C ILE A 603 -30.72 2.82 16.59
N THR A 604 -31.31 3.42 15.57
CA THR A 604 -32.76 3.32 15.32
C THR A 604 -33.20 1.89 14.95
N MET A 605 -32.43 1.15 14.15
CA MET A 605 -32.78 -0.22 13.75
C MET A 605 -32.29 -1.29 14.73
N GLY A 606 -31.24 -1.02 15.50
CA GLY A 606 -30.62 -1.98 16.41
C GLY A 606 -30.93 -1.69 17.87
N TRP A 607 -30.45 -0.55 18.38
CA TRP A 607 -30.58 -0.16 19.79
C TRP A 607 -32.04 0.02 20.23
N ASP A 608 -32.81 0.83 19.49
CA ASP A 608 -34.20 1.11 19.84
C ASP A 608 -35.07 -0.16 19.76
N LEU A 609 -34.76 -1.07 18.82
CA LEU A 609 -35.43 -2.36 18.71
C LEU A 609 -35.19 -3.27 19.93
N MET A 610 -34.01 -3.21 20.54
CA MET A 610 -33.74 -3.98 21.77
C MET A 610 -34.61 -3.47 22.93
N TRP A 611 -34.91 -2.17 22.95
CA TRP A 611 -35.66 -1.54 24.04
C TRP A 611 -37.16 -1.38 23.77
N SER A 612 -37.64 -1.75 22.58
CA SER A 612 -39.04 -1.59 22.16
C SER A 612 -40.01 -2.61 22.78
N GLY A 613 -39.56 -3.47 23.70
CA GLY A 613 -40.42 -4.38 24.47
C GLY A 613 -40.89 -5.64 23.72
N GLY A 614 -40.30 -6.00 22.57
CA GLY A 614 -40.71 -7.13 21.71
C GLY A 614 -40.30 -8.54 22.18
N GLY A 615 -39.90 -8.70 23.45
CA GLY A 615 -39.42 -9.96 24.03
C GLY A 615 -37.99 -10.36 23.61
N VAL A 616 -37.53 -11.54 24.02
CA VAL A 616 -36.13 -12.01 23.85
C VAL A 616 -35.68 -12.02 22.38
N VAL A 617 -36.60 -12.30 21.44
CA VAL A 617 -36.30 -12.31 20.00
C VAL A 617 -35.91 -10.92 19.49
N SER A 618 -36.61 -9.87 19.92
CA SER A 618 -36.28 -8.48 19.53
C SER A 618 -34.93 -8.02 20.08
N ILE A 619 -34.56 -8.47 21.29
CA ILE A 619 -33.26 -8.16 21.90
C ILE A 619 -32.13 -8.83 21.13
N VAL A 620 -32.26 -10.12 20.81
CA VAL A 620 -31.22 -10.85 20.06
C VAL A 620 -31.08 -10.28 18.64
N LEU A 621 -32.19 -10.03 17.95
CA LEU A 621 -32.17 -9.46 16.60
C LEU A 621 -31.59 -8.04 16.60
N GLY A 622 -32.02 -7.20 17.55
CA GLY A 622 -31.51 -5.84 17.70
C GLY A 622 -30.01 -5.80 18.00
N LEU A 623 -29.50 -6.69 18.85
CA LEU A 623 -28.06 -6.80 19.14
C LEU A 623 -27.26 -7.18 17.90
N VAL A 624 -27.73 -8.18 17.13
CA VAL A 624 -27.06 -8.62 15.90
C VAL A 624 -27.03 -7.50 14.87
N LEU A 625 -28.17 -6.82 14.65
CA LEU A 625 -28.26 -5.70 13.71
C LEU A 625 -27.38 -4.52 14.16
N PHE A 626 -27.40 -4.18 15.44
CA PHE A 626 -26.57 -3.11 16.00
C PHE A 626 -25.08 -3.40 15.74
N LEU A 627 -24.59 -4.57 16.16
CA LEU A 627 -23.17 -4.93 15.98
C LEU A 627 -22.77 -5.00 14.51
N PHE A 628 -23.61 -5.54 13.64
CA PHE A 628 -23.33 -5.64 12.22
C PHE A 628 -23.23 -4.25 11.57
N ILE A 629 -24.20 -3.36 11.82
CA ILE A 629 -24.19 -2.01 11.25
C ILE A 629 -23.04 -1.19 11.84
N GLN A 630 -22.72 -1.34 13.14
CA GLN A 630 -21.56 -0.69 13.76
C GLN A 630 -20.23 -1.14 13.15
N ALA A 631 -20.06 -2.45 12.91
CA ALA A 631 -18.86 -2.98 12.25
C ALA A 631 -18.75 -2.45 10.80
N PHE A 632 -19.87 -2.36 10.09
CA PHE A 632 -19.92 -1.79 8.75
C PHE A 632 -19.61 -0.28 8.74
N ALA A 633 -20.19 0.48 9.68
CA ALA A 633 -19.94 1.90 9.87
C ALA A 633 -18.46 2.18 10.20
N LEU A 634 -17.85 1.36 11.07
CA LEU A 634 -16.42 1.44 11.38
C LEU A 634 -15.55 1.14 10.15
N ALA A 635 -15.88 0.11 9.36
CA ALA A 635 -15.13 -0.23 8.15
C ALA A 635 -15.20 0.89 7.10
N LEU A 636 -16.38 1.44 6.84
CA LEU A 636 -16.56 2.59 5.96
C LEU A 636 -15.90 3.85 6.52
N GLY A 637 -16.00 4.08 7.83
CA GLY A 637 -15.38 5.21 8.53
C GLY A 637 -13.85 5.15 8.53
N LEU A 638 -13.26 3.96 8.45
CA LEU A 638 -11.83 3.82 8.26
C LEU A 638 -11.42 4.09 6.80
N LEU A 639 -12.10 3.50 5.82
CA LEU A 639 -11.68 3.53 4.42
C LEU A 639 -12.07 4.81 3.68
N SER A 640 -13.35 5.22 3.74
CA SER A 640 -13.89 6.32 2.94
C SER A 640 -13.26 7.68 3.31
N PRO A 641 -13.23 8.08 4.60
CA PRO A 641 -12.54 9.29 5.02
C PRO A 641 -11.05 9.31 4.67
N SER A 642 -10.35 8.17 4.76
CA SER A 642 -8.92 8.08 4.39
C SER A 642 -8.68 8.37 2.91
N ILE A 643 -9.48 7.77 2.02
CA ILE A 643 -9.37 7.98 0.57
C ILE A 643 -9.69 9.43 0.21
N HIS A 644 -10.71 10.00 0.84
CA HIS A 644 -11.13 11.37 0.57
C HIS A 644 -10.15 12.40 1.12
N ALA A 645 -9.60 12.19 2.32
CA ALA A 645 -8.50 13.00 2.85
C ALA A 645 -7.26 12.89 1.95
N ALA A 646 -6.90 11.68 1.50
CA ALA A 646 -5.75 11.48 0.61
C ALA A 646 -5.93 12.21 -0.71
N ARG A 647 -7.13 12.16 -1.31
CA ARG A 647 -7.46 12.92 -2.51
C ARG A 647 -7.21 14.41 -2.30
N LEU A 648 -7.82 15.01 -1.27
CA LEU A 648 -7.68 16.44 -0.94
C LEU A 648 -6.22 16.89 -0.83
N HIS A 649 -5.34 16.02 -0.33
CA HIS A 649 -3.91 16.31 -0.25
C HIS A 649 -3.19 16.08 -1.58
N PHE A 650 -3.37 14.94 -2.24
CA PHE A 650 -2.59 14.56 -3.42
C PHE A 650 -3.01 15.30 -4.69
N VAL A 651 -4.30 15.53 -4.88
CA VAL A 651 -4.85 16.12 -6.11
C VAL A 651 -5.07 17.62 -5.91
N GLU A 652 -5.81 18.02 -4.87
CA GLU A 652 -6.19 19.42 -4.70
C GLU A 652 -5.04 20.28 -4.14
N TRP A 653 -4.29 19.79 -3.14
CA TRP A 653 -3.26 20.58 -2.46
C TRP A 653 -1.85 20.44 -3.06
N MET A 654 -1.31 19.23 -3.16
CA MET A 654 0.04 18.98 -3.69
C MET A 654 0.17 19.42 -5.14
N GLY A 655 -0.87 19.21 -5.96
CA GLY A 655 -0.88 19.69 -7.35
C GLY A 655 -0.73 21.22 -7.54
N LYS A 656 -0.68 22.02 -6.46
CA LYS A 656 -0.42 23.47 -6.54
C LYS A 656 1.06 23.84 -6.51
N PHE A 657 1.92 22.99 -5.95
CA PHE A 657 3.34 23.27 -5.74
C PHE A 657 4.28 22.08 -5.98
N TYR A 658 3.74 20.90 -6.31
CA TYR A 658 4.46 19.63 -6.34
C TYR A 658 4.28 18.90 -7.68
N ASP A 659 5.38 18.71 -8.42
CA ASP A 659 5.37 18.06 -9.75
C ASP A 659 5.68 16.56 -9.71
N GLY A 660 6.15 16.03 -8.57
CA GLY A 660 6.36 14.58 -8.37
C GLY A 660 7.44 13.92 -9.25
N SER A 661 8.20 14.70 -10.02
CA SER A 661 9.16 14.22 -11.02
C SER A 661 10.57 13.92 -10.48
N GLY A 662 10.80 14.06 -9.17
CA GLY A 662 12.11 13.86 -8.56
C GLY A 662 12.61 12.42 -8.63
N ARG A 663 13.92 12.24 -8.84
CA ARG A 663 14.61 10.94 -8.75
C ARG A 663 14.88 10.59 -7.28
N VAL A 664 14.63 9.35 -6.87
CA VAL A 664 14.87 8.91 -5.48
C VAL A 664 16.37 8.73 -5.23
N PHE A 665 16.89 9.28 -4.13
CA PHE A 665 18.23 8.96 -3.67
C PHE A 665 18.30 7.56 -3.08
N THR A 666 18.99 6.65 -3.78
CA THR A 666 19.30 5.28 -3.35
C THR A 666 20.81 5.13 -3.14
N PRO A 667 21.32 5.19 -1.90
CA PRO A 667 22.74 4.96 -1.67
C PRO A 667 23.10 3.49 -1.97
N ILE A 668 24.30 3.27 -2.49
CA ILE A 668 24.85 1.93 -2.72
C ILE A 668 24.89 1.15 -1.41
N GLY A 669 24.37 -0.07 -1.43
CA GLY A 669 24.19 -0.93 -0.26
C GLY A 669 22.90 -0.68 0.54
N GLY A 670 22.09 0.28 0.15
CA GLY A 670 20.84 0.62 0.83
C GLY A 670 21.00 1.05 2.29
N ARG A 671 19.87 1.11 3.01
CA ARG A 671 19.86 1.42 4.46
C ARG A 671 19.97 0.14 5.27
N THR A 672 20.82 0.14 6.30
CA THR A 672 20.92 -0.99 7.24
C THR A 672 19.72 -1.01 8.18
N LEU A 673 18.96 -2.11 8.16
CA LEU A 673 17.78 -2.31 9.01
C LEU A 673 17.94 -3.49 9.97
N HIS A 674 18.68 -4.52 9.54
CA HIS A 674 18.80 -5.79 10.24
C HIS A 674 20.25 -6.12 10.64
N THR A 675 21.24 -5.41 10.10
CA THR A 675 22.64 -5.53 10.55
C THR A 675 23.05 -4.31 11.38
N GLU A 676 23.79 -4.52 12.48
CA GLU A 676 24.45 -3.43 13.21
C GLU A 676 25.70 -3.03 12.41
N GLY A 677 25.56 -1.94 11.69
CA GLY A 677 26.60 -1.23 10.96
C GLY A 677 26.21 0.25 10.90
N GLN A 678 27.16 1.14 11.17
CA GLN A 678 26.93 2.56 11.35
C GLN A 678 26.30 3.19 10.09
N SER A 679 25.08 3.71 10.18
CA SER A 679 24.51 4.65 9.22
C SER A 679 23.76 5.77 9.91
#